data_AF-A0A093DL06-F1
#
_entry.id   AF-A0A093DL06-F1
#
_cell.length_a   1.000
_cell.length_b   1.000
_cell.length_c   1.000
_cell.angle_alpha   90.00
_cell.angle_beta   90.00
_cell.angle_gamma   90.00
#
_symmetry.space_group_name_H-M   'P 1'
#
loop_
_entity.id
_entity.type
_entity.pdbx_description
1 polymer ?
#
loop_
_entity_poly.entity_id
_entity_poly.type
_entity_poly.pdbx_seq_one_letter_code
_entity_poly.pdbx_strand_id
1 'polypeptide(L)'
;MFATEELSARRREIEDKLKQEEENLSFIKESLEKSDQLTKNMVSILSSFESRLMKLENSIIPVHKQTENLQRLQENVEKTLSCLDHVISYYHVAKDTEKIIKEGPTGRLEEYLNCMDKIQKAVEYFQDNNPDSPELNRVKSLFERGKESLESEFRSLMTRHTKPVPPILILDLISGDDEMETQEEMSLEHLPESVLHDIIRISGWLVKNGRNQDFMTVYFQIRSVQLDRSIKGLKDHFRKNSSSTGVPYSPAIQNKRKDTPTKKPIKRPGTIRKAQNLLKQYSQHGLDGKKGASNLIPMEGRDDVFDIEIDAYIHCISAFVKLAQSEYQLLTEIVPEHHQKKTFDSLIQESLDNLIMEGDNIVSAARKAIIRHDYSAVLTIFPILKHLKQMKPEFDQVLQGTAAGTKNKLPGLITSMETTGAKALEEFADNIKNDPDKEYNMPKDGTVHELTSNAILFLQQLLDFQETAGAMLASQVLGDTYNIPLDPRASIYSSEVSRRLLSTYICKVLGNLQLNLLSKSKVYEDPALSAIFLHNNYNYILKSLEKSELIQLVAVTQKTAERSYRELIEQQIQTYQRSWLKVTDYILERNLPVFQPGVKLKDKERQVIKERFKGFNDGLEELCKIQKAWAIPDMEQRDKIRQAQKTIVKETYGAFLNRFGNVPFTKNPEKYIKYQVDQVGEMIEKLFDTSA
;
A
#
# COMPACT_ATOMS: atom_id res chain seq x y z
N MET A 1 -19.06 -46.92 161.61
CA MET A 1 -18.91 -45.51 161.18
C MET A 1 -18.03 -45.57 159.94
N PHE A 2 -18.55 -45.57 158.71
CA PHE A 2 -19.90 -45.17 158.27
C PHE A 2 -20.24 -43.71 158.63
N ALA A 3 -19.58 -42.77 157.93
CA ALA A 3 -20.06 -41.43 157.54
C ALA A 3 -18.92 -40.59 156.88
N THR A 4 -17.65 -40.95 157.10
CA THR A 4 -16.48 -40.14 156.72
C THR A 4 -15.72 -40.62 155.48
N GLU A 5 -15.91 -41.86 155.02
CA GLU A 5 -15.18 -42.42 153.87
C GLU A 5 -15.68 -41.92 152.50
N GLU A 6 -16.98 -41.59 152.37
CA GLU A 6 -17.58 -41.19 151.09
C GLU A 6 -17.23 -39.73 150.69
N LEU A 7 -17.13 -38.84 151.70
CA LEU A 7 -16.61 -37.48 151.53
C LEU A 7 -15.10 -37.44 151.20
N SER A 8 -14.35 -38.45 151.65
CA SER A 8 -12.92 -38.61 151.34
C SER A 8 -12.69 -38.91 149.86
N ALA A 9 -13.43 -39.88 149.30
CA ALA A 9 -13.28 -40.27 147.89
C ALA A 9 -13.63 -39.13 146.92
N ARG A 10 -14.77 -38.46 147.13
CA ARG A 10 -15.27 -37.41 146.23
C ARG A 10 -14.41 -36.14 146.28
N ARG A 11 -13.84 -35.81 147.45
CA ARG A 11 -12.88 -34.70 147.59
C ARG A 11 -11.58 -34.99 146.84
N ARG A 12 -11.07 -36.22 146.93
CA ARG A 12 -9.84 -36.63 146.22
C ARG A 12 -10.02 -36.64 144.70
N GLU A 13 -11.16 -37.11 144.20
CA GLU A 13 -11.49 -37.06 142.76
C GLU A 13 -11.60 -35.61 142.23
N ILE A 14 -12.10 -34.68 143.06
CA ILE A 14 -12.13 -33.25 142.74
C ILE A 14 -10.72 -32.64 142.80
N GLU A 15 -9.90 -33.00 143.78
CA GLU A 15 -8.49 -32.55 143.87
C GLU A 15 -7.65 -33.06 142.68
N ASP A 16 -7.81 -34.32 142.26
CA ASP A 16 -7.12 -34.87 141.09
C ASP A 16 -7.61 -34.22 139.77
N LYS A 17 -8.92 -33.96 139.61
CA LYS A 17 -9.45 -33.22 138.46
C LYS A 17 -9.02 -31.76 138.43
N LEU A 18 -9.00 -31.09 139.58
CA LEU A 18 -8.52 -29.72 139.71
C LEU A 18 -7.05 -29.64 139.31
N LYS A 19 -6.23 -30.59 139.76
CA LYS A 19 -4.82 -30.68 139.40
C LYS A 19 -4.62 -30.96 137.90
N GLN A 20 -5.44 -31.83 137.30
CA GLN A 20 -5.39 -32.11 135.86
C GLN A 20 -5.82 -30.89 135.02
N GLU A 21 -6.79 -30.11 135.48
CA GLU A 21 -7.17 -28.83 134.86
C GLU A 21 -6.08 -27.75 135.07
N GLU A 22 -5.42 -27.69 136.24
CA GLU A 22 -4.26 -26.82 136.45
C GLU A 22 -3.09 -27.16 135.52
N GLU A 23 -2.78 -28.45 135.34
CA GLU A 23 -1.75 -28.92 134.40
C GLU A 23 -2.13 -28.57 132.95
N ASN A 24 -3.38 -28.84 132.52
CA ASN A 24 -3.87 -28.44 131.19
C ASN A 24 -3.84 -26.93 130.96
N LEU A 25 -4.26 -26.13 131.94
CA LEU A 25 -4.26 -24.67 131.86
C LEU A 25 -2.83 -24.12 131.84
N SER A 26 -1.89 -24.76 132.53
CA SER A 26 -0.45 -24.45 132.43
C SER A 26 0.10 -24.74 131.03
N PHE A 27 -0.24 -25.89 130.45
CA PHE A 27 0.19 -26.29 129.10
C PHE A 27 -0.40 -25.39 128.00
N ILE A 28 -1.68 -25.00 128.12
CA ILE A 28 -2.33 -24.06 127.21
C ILE A 28 -1.72 -22.66 127.34
N LYS A 29 -1.41 -22.19 128.56
CA LYS A 29 -0.67 -20.93 128.75
C LYS A 29 0.71 -20.98 128.09
N GLU A 30 1.49 -22.03 128.34
CA GLU A 30 2.84 -22.16 127.77
C GLU A 30 2.80 -22.28 126.24
N SER A 31 1.78 -22.96 125.69
CA SER A 31 1.56 -23.04 124.23
C SER A 31 1.12 -21.71 123.62
N LEU A 32 0.27 -20.95 124.32
CA LEU A 32 -0.14 -19.60 123.91
C LEU A 32 1.03 -18.62 123.96
N GLU A 33 1.89 -18.70 124.98
CA GLU A 33 3.09 -17.89 125.14
C GLU A 33 4.14 -18.22 124.08
N LYS A 34 4.33 -19.51 123.73
CA LYS A 34 5.12 -19.94 122.56
C LYS A 34 4.54 -19.42 121.24
N SER A 35 3.21 -19.43 121.08
CA SER A 35 2.54 -18.90 119.88
C SER A 35 2.67 -17.38 119.74
N ASP A 36 2.54 -16.64 120.83
CA ASP A 36 2.77 -15.19 120.88
C ASP A 36 4.24 -14.84 120.61
N GLN A 37 5.19 -15.62 121.15
CA GLN A 37 6.61 -15.46 120.85
C GLN A 37 6.93 -15.75 119.36
N LEU A 38 6.33 -16.79 118.77
CA LEU A 38 6.45 -17.07 117.33
C LEU A 38 5.85 -15.94 116.48
N THR A 39 4.71 -15.39 116.90
CA THR A 39 4.04 -14.27 116.22
C THR A 39 4.91 -13.01 116.28
N LYS A 40 5.47 -12.67 117.45
CA LYS A 40 6.45 -11.59 117.62
C LYS A 40 7.70 -11.79 116.75
N ASN A 41 8.19 -13.01 116.65
CA ASN A 41 9.32 -13.33 115.77
C ASN A 41 8.96 -13.14 114.28
N MET A 42 7.76 -13.56 113.83
CA MET A 42 7.29 -13.30 112.46
C MET A 42 7.14 -11.80 112.17
N VAL A 43 6.54 -11.04 113.09
CA VAL A 43 6.41 -9.57 112.95
C VAL A 43 7.79 -8.91 112.87
N SER A 44 8.75 -9.33 113.72
CA SER A 44 10.13 -8.82 113.67
C SER A 44 10.83 -9.13 112.34
N ILE A 45 10.67 -10.36 111.81
CA ILE A 45 11.19 -10.74 110.48
C ILE A 45 10.56 -9.87 109.39
N LEU A 46 9.23 -9.71 109.41
CA LEU A 46 8.50 -8.89 108.42
C LEU A 46 8.93 -7.42 108.46
N SER A 47 9.03 -6.78 109.63
CA SER A 47 9.55 -5.42 109.75
C SER A 47 11.02 -5.31 109.32
N SER A 48 11.83 -6.36 109.51
CA SER A 48 13.20 -6.39 108.98
C SER A 48 13.23 -6.48 107.45
N PHE A 49 12.31 -7.25 106.86
CA PHE A 49 12.15 -7.35 105.40
C PHE A 49 11.64 -6.03 104.82
N GLU A 50 10.62 -5.43 105.41
CA GLU A 50 10.09 -4.13 105.02
C GLU A 50 11.17 -3.03 105.08
N SER A 51 11.95 -2.97 106.18
CA SER A 51 13.08 -2.03 106.29
C SER A 51 14.17 -2.29 105.24
N ARG A 52 14.47 -3.56 104.91
CA ARG A 52 15.44 -3.92 103.86
C ARG A 52 14.91 -3.61 102.46
N LEU A 53 13.63 -3.84 102.21
CA LEU A 53 12.97 -3.62 100.92
C LEU A 53 12.85 -2.12 100.65
N MET A 54 12.47 -1.32 101.65
CA MET A 54 12.47 0.14 101.58
C MET A 54 13.89 0.72 101.37
N LYS A 55 14.92 0.16 102.01
CA LYS A 55 16.33 0.55 101.76
C LYS A 55 16.79 0.17 100.35
N LEU A 56 16.38 -1.01 99.87
CA LEU A 56 16.69 -1.48 98.53
C LEU A 56 16.00 -0.60 97.47
N GLU A 57 14.72 -0.31 97.65
CA GLU A 57 13.91 0.57 96.80
C GLU A 57 14.49 1.98 96.72
N ASN A 58 14.80 2.59 97.88
CA ASN A 58 15.47 3.90 97.96
C ASN A 58 16.88 3.92 97.34
N SER A 59 17.54 2.76 97.18
CA SER A 59 18.86 2.65 96.54
C SER A 59 18.76 2.35 95.04
N ILE A 60 17.81 1.50 94.64
CA ILE A 60 17.66 0.99 93.28
C ILE A 60 16.86 1.95 92.40
N ILE A 61 15.80 2.60 92.90
CA ILE A 61 15.00 3.54 92.09
C ILE A 61 15.86 4.71 91.57
N PRO A 62 16.72 5.38 92.37
CA PRO A 62 17.61 6.42 91.85
C PRO A 62 18.59 5.90 90.81
N VAL A 63 19.14 4.70 91.00
CA VAL A 63 20.08 4.07 90.04
C VAL A 63 19.37 3.72 88.73
N HIS A 64 18.19 3.10 88.76
CA HIS A 64 17.40 2.85 87.54
C HIS A 64 17.04 4.16 86.83
N LYS A 65 16.62 5.20 87.56
CA LYS A 65 16.29 6.51 86.98
C LYS A 65 17.51 7.23 86.39
N GLN A 66 18.69 7.07 86.99
CA GLN A 66 19.95 7.55 86.42
C GLN A 66 20.36 6.74 85.19
N THR A 67 20.22 5.42 85.21
CA THR A 67 20.49 4.55 84.05
C THR A 67 19.56 4.85 82.88
N GLU A 68 18.27 5.07 83.13
CA GLU A 68 17.29 5.47 82.11
C GLU A 68 17.63 6.85 81.51
N ASN A 69 17.98 7.83 82.35
CA ASN A 69 18.46 9.13 81.88
C ASN A 69 19.76 9.02 81.07
N LEU A 70 20.67 8.12 81.44
CA LEU A 70 21.91 7.87 80.72
C LEU A 70 21.66 7.19 79.36
N GLN A 71 20.73 6.23 79.30
CA GLN A 71 20.29 5.61 78.04
C GLN A 71 19.64 6.63 77.12
N ARG A 72 18.74 7.49 77.64
CA ARG A 72 18.14 8.59 76.86
C ARG A 72 19.21 9.57 76.37
N LEU A 73 20.22 9.87 77.17
CA LEU A 73 21.35 10.72 76.76
C LEU A 73 22.18 10.05 75.65
N GLN A 74 22.50 8.76 75.79
CA GLN A 74 23.22 7.98 74.79
C GLN A 74 22.44 7.94 73.47
N GLU A 75 21.14 7.60 73.50
CA GLU A 75 20.28 7.62 72.31
C GLU A 75 20.25 9.00 71.65
N ASN A 76 20.19 10.08 72.42
CA ASN A 76 20.20 11.43 71.87
C ASN A 76 21.55 11.78 71.24
N VAL A 77 22.68 11.34 71.82
CA VAL A 77 24.01 11.49 71.24
C VAL A 77 24.14 10.67 69.95
N GLU A 78 23.70 9.42 69.93
CA GLU A 78 23.71 8.56 68.74
C GLU A 78 22.83 9.11 67.61
N LYS A 79 21.62 9.59 67.92
CA LYS A 79 20.75 10.28 66.96
C LYS A 79 21.39 11.57 66.44
N THR A 80 22.06 12.35 67.30
CA THR A 80 22.75 13.59 66.90
C THR A 80 23.95 13.29 66.00
N LEU A 81 24.75 12.27 66.31
CA LEU A 81 25.86 11.81 65.46
C LEU A 81 25.35 11.33 64.10
N SER A 82 24.29 10.51 64.07
CA SER A 82 23.66 10.05 62.81
C SER A 82 23.16 11.22 61.95
N CYS A 83 22.54 12.24 62.57
CA CYS A 83 22.16 13.47 61.87
C CYS A 83 23.38 14.25 61.35
N LEU A 84 24.46 14.34 62.13
CA LEU A 84 25.69 15.04 61.74
C LEU A 84 26.38 14.33 60.57
N ASP A 85 26.53 13.01 60.63
CA ASP A 85 27.09 12.19 59.55
C ASP A 85 26.25 12.28 58.28
N HIS A 86 24.91 12.32 58.40
CA HIS A 86 24.01 12.54 57.27
C HIS A 86 24.27 13.89 56.61
N VAL A 87 24.40 14.98 57.38
CA VAL A 87 24.71 16.32 56.85
C VAL A 87 26.10 16.35 56.20
N ILE A 88 27.14 15.83 56.89
CA ILE A 88 28.51 15.77 56.39
C ILE A 88 28.59 14.99 55.06
N SER A 89 27.79 13.95 54.89
CA SER A 89 27.78 13.15 53.65
C SER A 89 27.51 14.01 52.40
N TYR A 90 26.60 14.99 52.46
CA TYR A 90 26.30 15.88 51.34
C TYR A 90 27.47 16.79 50.94
N TYR A 91 28.30 17.21 51.90
CA TYR A 91 29.53 17.99 51.62
C TYR A 91 30.60 17.14 50.90
N HIS A 92 30.59 15.82 51.05
CA HIS A 92 31.51 14.92 50.35
C HIS A 92 31.02 14.48 48.96
N VAL A 93 29.70 14.44 48.70
CA VAL A 93 29.10 14.03 47.40
C VAL A 93 29.80 14.67 46.21
N ALA A 94 30.06 15.98 46.25
CA ALA A 94 30.72 16.70 45.15
C ALA A 94 32.12 16.18 44.84
N LYS A 95 32.90 15.76 45.85
CA LYS A 95 34.26 15.25 45.69
C LYS A 95 34.25 13.80 45.21
N ASP A 96 33.37 12.99 45.79
CA ASP A 96 33.34 11.53 45.56
C ASP A 96 32.78 11.19 44.17
N THR A 97 31.84 11.98 43.67
CA THR A 97 31.22 11.78 42.34
C THR A 97 31.98 12.46 41.20
N GLU A 98 32.79 13.49 41.47
CA GLU A 98 33.44 14.31 40.43
C GLU A 98 34.32 13.50 39.46
N LYS A 99 34.95 12.41 39.92
CA LYS A 99 35.71 11.51 39.06
C LYS A 99 34.82 10.81 38.03
N ILE A 100 33.74 10.17 38.49
CA ILE A 100 32.82 9.39 37.63
C ILE A 100 32.12 10.32 36.64
N ILE A 101 31.69 11.51 37.08
CA ILE A 101 31.06 12.51 36.19
C ILE A 101 32.02 12.99 35.09
N LYS A 102 33.31 13.18 35.38
CA LYS A 102 34.32 13.60 34.38
C LYS A 102 34.66 12.51 33.36
N GLU A 103 34.66 11.24 33.79
CA GLU A 103 35.01 10.12 32.92
C GLU A 103 33.82 9.60 32.07
N GLY A 104 32.58 10.01 32.39
CA GLY A 104 31.39 9.76 31.56
C GLY A 104 30.67 8.42 31.79
N PRO A 105 29.43 8.29 31.29
CA PRO A 105 28.54 7.13 31.52
C PRO A 105 28.84 5.91 30.65
N THR A 106 29.62 6.05 29.58
CA THR A 106 29.84 5.02 28.55
C THR A 106 30.27 3.68 29.16
N GLY A 107 29.45 2.64 28.97
CA GLY A 107 29.73 1.28 29.47
C GLY A 107 29.52 1.05 30.97
N ARG A 108 29.02 2.04 31.72
CA ARG A 108 28.75 1.95 33.17
C ARG A 108 27.55 2.82 33.59
N LEU A 109 26.51 2.83 32.78
CA LEU A 109 25.37 3.73 32.93
C LEU A 109 24.73 3.67 34.33
N GLU A 110 24.50 2.47 34.87
CA GLU A 110 23.90 2.30 36.21
C GLU A 110 24.77 2.90 37.33
N GLU A 111 26.10 2.76 37.29
CA GLU A 111 27.00 3.42 38.26
C GLU A 111 26.90 4.95 38.16
N TYR A 112 26.83 5.44 36.92
CA TYR A 112 26.74 6.87 36.61
C TYR A 112 25.41 7.48 37.09
N LEU A 113 24.27 6.82 36.81
CA LEU A 113 22.95 7.27 37.27
C LEU A 113 22.84 7.26 38.79
N ASN A 114 23.41 6.26 39.47
CA ASN A 114 23.50 6.24 40.93
C ASN A 114 24.34 7.41 41.49
N CYS A 115 25.35 7.88 40.76
CA CYS A 115 26.08 9.10 41.12
C CYS A 115 25.25 10.36 40.88
N MET A 116 24.52 10.43 39.76
CA MET A 116 23.62 11.55 39.46
C MET A 116 22.51 11.71 40.50
N ASP A 117 21.90 10.61 40.95
CA ASP A 117 20.87 10.63 42.00
C ASP A 117 21.42 11.07 43.38
N LYS A 118 22.69 10.75 43.68
CA LYS A 118 23.37 11.28 44.88
C LYS A 118 23.61 12.79 44.77
N ILE A 119 24.03 13.28 43.60
CA ILE A 119 24.22 14.71 43.34
C ILE A 119 22.88 15.43 43.43
N GLN A 120 21.81 14.89 42.84
CA GLN A 120 20.46 15.48 42.89
C GLN A 120 19.97 15.66 44.34
N LYS A 121 20.09 14.63 45.18
CA LYS A 121 19.74 14.72 46.61
C LYS A 121 20.58 15.76 47.36
N ALA A 122 21.86 15.92 47.00
CA ALA A 122 22.69 16.99 47.57
C ALA A 122 22.25 18.39 47.10
N VAL A 123 21.84 18.53 45.82
CA VAL A 123 21.28 19.79 45.29
C VAL A 123 19.98 20.16 46.03
N GLU A 124 19.07 19.21 46.23
CA GLU A 124 17.83 19.38 47.00
C GLU A 124 18.14 19.78 48.45
N TYR A 125 18.98 19.00 49.15
CA TYR A 125 19.38 19.28 50.52
C TYR A 125 19.97 20.70 50.69
N PHE A 126 20.94 21.08 49.86
CA PHE A 126 21.55 22.41 49.95
C PHE A 126 20.61 23.53 49.51
N GLN A 127 19.67 23.28 48.59
CA GLN A 127 18.69 24.29 48.18
C GLN A 127 17.68 24.60 49.28
N ASP A 128 17.24 23.58 50.02
CA ASP A 128 16.26 23.74 51.10
C ASP A 128 16.88 24.28 52.40
N ASN A 129 18.16 23.96 52.67
CA ASN A 129 18.82 24.31 53.94
C ASN A 129 19.81 25.50 53.84
N ASN A 130 20.51 25.67 52.71
CA ASN A 130 21.61 26.64 52.55
C ASN A 130 21.68 27.21 51.11
N PRO A 131 20.67 27.99 50.66
CA PRO A 131 20.48 28.36 49.25
C PRO A 131 21.60 29.21 48.64
N ASP A 132 22.32 30.01 49.44
CA ASP A 132 23.41 30.87 48.95
C ASP A 132 24.82 30.24 49.10
N SER A 133 24.90 28.93 49.39
CA SER A 133 26.17 28.24 49.63
C SER A 133 27.02 28.04 48.37
N PRO A 134 28.37 28.16 48.46
CA PRO A 134 29.26 27.80 47.35
C PRO A 134 29.21 26.30 47.03
N GLU A 135 28.88 25.46 48.01
CA GLU A 135 28.65 24.02 47.84
C GLU A 135 27.48 23.75 46.89
N LEU A 136 26.34 24.43 47.06
CA LEU A 136 25.19 24.32 46.16
C LEU A 136 25.57 24.63 44.71
N ASN A 137 26.35 25.68 44.51
CA ASN A 137 26.84 26.06 43.18
C ASN A 137 27.77 24.99 42.57
N ARG A 138 28.61 24.35 43.39
CA ARG A 138 29.46 23.23 42.95
C ARG A 138 28.64 21.99 42.57
N VAL A 139 27.68 21.56 43.39
CA VAL A 139 26.86 20.38 43.06
C VAL A 139 25.93 20.65 41.87
N LYS A 140 25.37 21.86 41.74
CA LYS A 140 24.59 22.27 40.54
C LYS A 140 25.46 22.24 39.28
N SER A 141 26.67 22.80 39.31
CA SER A 141 27.58 22.75 38.15
C SER A 141 27.99 21.32 37.77
N LEU A 142 28.21 20.45 38.77
CA LEU A 142 28.53 19.05 38.53
C LEU A 142 27.33 18.28 37.95
N PHE A 143 26.11 18.57 38.42
CA PHE A 143 24.87 18.01 37.90
C PHE A 143 24.61 18.40 36.44
N GLU A 144 24.75 19.68 36.08
CA GLU A 144 24.55 20.12 34.69
C GLU A 144 25.56 19.45 33.74
N ARG A 145 26.85 19.36 34.12
CA ARG A 145 27.87 18.60 33.36
C ARG A 145 27.52 17.11 33.25
N GLY A 146 26.97 16.53 34.31
CA GLY A 146 26.54 15.14 34.32
C GLY A 146 25.37 14.87 33.36
N LYS A 147 24.40 15.78 33.33
CA LYS A 147 23.27 15.80 32.38
C LYS A 147 23.75 15.96 30.93
N GLU A 148 24.64 16.92 30.65
CA GLU A 148 25.25 17.12 29.32
C GLU A 148 25.97 15.86 28.82
N SER A 149 26.64 15.13 29.73
CA SER A 149 27.32 13.87 29.41
C SER A 149 26.33 12.74 29.07
N LEU A 150 25.17 12.69 29.73
CA LEU A 150 24.08 11.76 29.40
C LEU A 150 23.41 12.09 28.07
N GLU A 151 23.17 13.37 27.76
CA GLU A 151 22.68 13.82 26.45
C GLU A 151 23.67 13.46 25.32
N SER A 152 24.98 13.58 25.60
CA SER A 152 26.05 13.19 24.68
C SER A 152 26.11 11.67 24.47
N GLU A 153 26.00 10.87 25.54
CA GLU A 153 25.95 9.41 25.44
C GLU A 153 24.70 8.93 24.69
N PHE A 154 23.52 9.51 24.95
CA PHE A 154 22.31 9.23 24.19
C PHE A 154 22.54 9.44 22.68
N ARG A 155 23.11 10.59 22.30
CA ARG A 155 23.47 10.89 20.90
C ARG A 155 24.49 9.87 20.36
N SER A 156 25.49 9.51 21.15
CA SER A 156 26.54 8.54 20.79
C SER A 156 25.98 7.15 20.51
N LEU A 157 25.17 6.61 21.42
CA LEU A 157 24.50 5.31 21.29
C LEU A 157 23.59 5.28 20.06
N MET A 158 22.72 6.29 19.92
CA MET A 158 21.84 6.43 18.75
C MET A 158 22.63 6.48 17.44
N THR A 159 23.68 7.32 17.35
CA THR A 159 24.46 7.51 16.12
C THR A 159 25.29 6.28 15.75
N ARG A 160 25.81 5.55 16.75
CA ARG A 160 26.69 4.38 16.54
C ARG A 160 25.93 3.12 16.15
N HIS A 161 24.72 2.93 16.69
CA HIS A 161 23.96 1.69 16.53
C HIS A 161 22.80 1.78 15.53
N THR A 162 22.26 2.97 15.25
CA THR A 162 21.24 3.13 14.20
C THR A 162 21.87 2.98 12.80
N LYS A 163 21.31 2.10 11.97
CA LYS A 163 21.72 1.87 10.57
C LYS A 163 20.48 1.83 9.66
N PRO A 164 20.62 2.13 8.36
CA PRO A 164 19.53 1.94 7.42
C PRO A 164 19.25 0.44 7.23
N VAL A 165 17.98 0.10 7.03
CA VAL A 165 17.50 -1.27 6.84
C VAL A 165 17.91 -1.77 5.46
N PRO A 166 18.53 -2.95 5.35
CA PRO A 166 18.89 -3.55 4.05
C PRO A 166 17.66 -3.81 3.15
N PRO A 167 17.75 -3.55 1.84
CA PRO A 167 16.64 -3.74 0.89
C PRO A 167 15.97 -5.12 0.93
N ILE A 168 16.76 -6.18 1.15
CA ILE A 168 16.25 -7.56 1.20
C ILE A 168 15.30 -7.74 2.39
N LEU A 169 15.69 -7.29 3.59
CA LEU A 169 14.83 -7.37 4.77
C LEU A 169 13.54 -6.54 4.61
N ILE A 170 13.60 -5.41 3.88
CA ILE A 170 12.39 -4.64 3.57
C ILE A 170 11.45 -5.42 2.65
N LEU A 171 11.98 -6.15 1.66
CA LEU A 171 11.18 -7.00 0.79
C LEU A 171 10.60 -8.22 1.53
N ASP A 172 11.34 -8.81 2.47
CA ASP A 172 10.84 -9.87 3.34
C ASP A 172 9.69 -9.37 4.24
N LEU A 173 9.84 -8.18 4.84
CA LEU A 173 8.79 -7.50 5.63
C LEU A 173 7.53 -7.13 4.83
N ILE A 174 7.66 -6.82 3.53
CA ILE A 174 6.52 -6.59 2.64
C ILE A 174 5.86 -7.92 2.25
N SER A 175 6.64 -8.99 2.09
CA SER A 175 6.15 -10.31 1.65
C SER A 175 5.50 -11.13 2.77
N GLY A 176 5.83 -10.86 4.04
CA GLY A 176 5.31 -11.60 5.19
C GLY A 176 3.79 -11.51 5.41
N ASP A 177 3.14 -10.44 4.92
CA ASP A 177 1.69 -10.25 5.03
C ASP A 177 0.86 -11.25 4.19
N ASP A 178 1.46 -11.80 3.11
CA ASP A 178 0.79 -12.65 2.13
C ASP A 178 0.52 -14.09 2.64
N GLU A 179 1.15 -14.49 3.75
CA GLU A 179 1.00 -15.82 4.38
C GLU A 179 0.32 -15.75 5.76
N MET A 180 -0.91 -15.21 5.77
CA MET A 180 -1.82 -15.36 6.90
C MET A 180 -2.08 -16.84 7.22
N GLU A 181 -1.44 -17.37 8.26
CA GLU A 181 -2.08 -18.26 9.26
C GLU A 181 -1.20 -18.59 10.49
N THR A 182 0.13 -18.42 10.48
CA THR A 182 0.97 -18.85 11.64
C THR A 182 2.33 -18.17 11.86
N GLN A 183 2.71 -17.12 11.12
CA GLN A 183 4.02 -16.50 11.33
C GLN A 183 4.03 -15.60 12.58
N GLU A 184 5.07 -15.75 13.41
CA GLU A 184 5.41 -14.80 14.48
C GLU A 184 5.62 -13.42 13.84
N GLU A 185 5.07 -12.37 14.45
CA GLU A 185 5.15 -11.00 13.95
C GLU A 185 6.62 -10.62 13.78
N MET A 186 7.08 -10.45 12.53
CA MET A 186 8.50 -10.29 12.20
C MET A 186 9.02 -8.92 12.65
N SER A 187 9.32 -8.81 13.95
CA SER A 187 9.80 -7.59 14.60
C SER A 187 11.20 -7.23 14.12
N LEU A 188 11.35 -6.06 13.51
CA LEU A 188 12.63 -5.57 13.03
C LEU A 188 13.50 -5.05 14.20
N GLU A 189 14.58 -5.76 14.51
CA GLU A 189 15.56 -5.33 15.51
C GLU A 189 16.36 -4.12 15.05
N HIS A 190 15.93 -2.93 15.49
CA HIS A 190 16.57 -1.65 15.15
C HIS A 190 17.86 -1.35 15.91
N LEU A 191 17.98 -1.89 17.12
CA LEU A 191 19.05 -1.62 18.08
C LEU A 191 19.30 -2.90 18.90
N PRO A 192 20.55 -3.21 19.30
CA PRO A 192 20.81 -4.31 20.22
C PRO A 192 20.11 -4.08 21.57
N GLU A 193 19.55 -5.13 22.16
CA GLU A 193 18.74 -5.09 23.40
C GLU A 193 19.44 -4.32 24.54
N SER A 194 20.75 -4.54 24.76
CA SER A 194 21.53 -3.84 25.79
C SER A 194 21.64 -2.33 25.53
N VAL A 195 21.76 -1.93 24.25
CA VAL A 195 21.84 -0.52 23.84
C VAL A 195 20.46 0.14 23.96
N LEU A 196 19.39 -0.60 23.64
CA LEU A 196 18.01 -0.15 23.79
C LEU A 196 17.67 0.09 25.28
N HIS A 197 18.03 -0.84 26.17
CA HIS A 197 17.88 -0.64 27.62
C HIS A 197 18.62 0.62 28.11
N ASP A 198 19.88 0.81 27.71
CA ASP A 198 20.66 2.00 28.08
C ASP A 198 20.00 3.31 27.57
N ILE A 199 19.49 3.31 26.34
CA ILE A 199 18.78 4.44 25.74
C ILE A 199 17.48 4.77 26.49
N ILE A 200 16.68 3.75 26.86
CA ILE A 200 15.45 3.91 27.65
C ILE A 200 15.75 4.45 29.06
N ARG A 201 16.83 3.97 29.69
CA ARG A 201 17.30 4.46 31.00
C ARG A 201 17.72 5.93 30.92
N ILE A 202 18.49 6.31 29.89
CA ILE A 202 18.91 7.70 29.70
C ILE A 202 17.70 8.59 29.36
N SER A 203 16.79 8.18 28.48
CA SER A 203 15.62 8.99 28.13
C SER A 203 14.69 9.17 29.34
N GLY A 204 14.41 8.12 30.09
CA GLY A 204 13.62 8.20 31.32
C GLY A 204 14.23 9.12 32.37
N TRP A 205 15.56 9.11 32.53
CA TRP A 205 16.26 10.03 33.44
C TRP A 205 16.22 11.48 32.93
N LEU A 206 16.48 11.72 31.64
CA LEU A 206 16.44 13.06 31.04
C LEU A 206 15.04 13.67 31.04
N VAL A 207 13.98 12.87 30.92
CA VAL A 207 12.58 13.34 31.02
C VAL A 207 12.24 13.81 32.43
N LYS A 208 12.82 13.16 33.46
CA LYS A 208 12.54 13.47 34.86
C LYS A 208 13.35 14.66 35.38
N ASN A 209 14.60 14.77 34.92
CA ASN A 209 15.61 15.67 35.49
C ASN A 209 16.12 16.75 34.50
N GLY A 210 15.82 16.63 33.21
CA GLY A 210 16.18 17.61 32.18
C GLY A 210 15.24 18.81 32.15
N ARG A 211 15.77 19.99 31.80
CA ARG A 211 14.97 21.22 31.60
C ARG A 211 14.48 21.40 30.17
N ASN A 212 15.07 20.66 29.24
CA ASN A 212 14.90 20.72 27.79
C ASN A 212 14.59 19.32 27.25
N GLN A 213 13.85 19.25 26.15
CA GLN A 213 13.41 17.99 25.52
C GLN A 213 14.28 17.65 24.30
N ASP A 214 15.49 18.21 24.24
CA ASP A 214 16.32 18.23 23.04
C ASP A 214 16.81 16.84 22.62
N PHE A 215 16.92 15.89 23.56
CA PHE A 215 17.23 14.50 23.23
C PHE A 215 16.16 13.86 22.32
N MET A 216 14.88 14.29 22.41
CA MET A 216 13.83 13.84 21.49
C MET A 216 14.06 14.38 20.07
N THR A 217 14.56 15.61 19.97
CA THR A 217 15.00 16.21 18.70
C THR A 217 16.17 15.44 18.10
N VAL A 218 17.15 15.06 18.92
CA VAL A 218 18.28 14.19 18.51
C VAL A 218 17.79 12.82 18.04
N TYR A 219 16.85 12.22 18.77
CA TYR A 219 16.25 10.93 18.41
C TYR A 219 15.62 10.98 17.02
N PHE A 220 14.65 11.87 16.80
CA PHE A 220 13.93 11.88 15.53
C PHE A 220 14.83 12.28 14.36
N GLN A 221 15.81 13.18 14.56
CA GLN A 221 16.77 13.54 13.52
C GLN A 221 17.63 12.35 13.07
N ILE A 222 18.13 11.53 14.00
CA ILE A 222 18.98 10.37 13.66
C ILE A 222 18.15 9.28 12.95
N ARG A 223 16.95 8.98 13.48
CA ARG A 223 16.04 7.97 12.91
C ARG A 223 15.50 8.38 11.54
N SER A 224 15.05 9.63 11.37
CA SER A 224 14.52 10.16 10.10
C SER A 224 15.48 9.94 8.92
N VAL A 225 16.75 10.29 9.11
CA VAL A 225 17.79 10.12 8.09
C VAL A 225 18.03 8.63 7.76
N GLN A 226 17.88 7.70 8.70
CA GLN A 226 18.05 6.27 8.41
C GLN A 226 16.79 5.66 7.76
N LEU A 227 15.59 6.10 8.14
CA LEU A 227 14.32 5.75 7.49
C LEU A 227 14.35 6.15 6.00
N ASP A 228 14.68 7.40 5.71
CA ASP A 228 14.82 7.92 4.34
C ASP A 228 15.90 7.15 3.53
N ARG A 229 17.08 6.91 4.13
CA ARG A 229 18.14 6.10 3.50
C ARG A 229 17.72 4.66 3.21
N SER A 230 16.85 4.06 4.05
CA SER A 230 16.35 2.70 3.85
C SER A 230 15.46 2.63 2.60
N ILE A 231 14.54 3.58 2.46
CA ILE A 231 13.64 3.69 1.31
C ILE A 231 14.43 4.01 0.02
N LYS A 232 15.37 4.97 0.07
CA LYS A 232 16.26 5.28 -1.06
C LYS A 232 17.16 4.08 -1.44
N GLY A 233 17.65 3.33 -0.45
CA GLY A 233 18.41 2.10 -0.66
C GLY A 233 17.60 1.00 -1.36
N LEU A 234 16.30 0.88 -1.05
CA LEU A 234 15.39 -0.03 -1.74
C LEU A 234 15.20 0.38 -3.22
N LYS A 235 14.94 1.66 -3.49
CA LYS A 235 14.82 2.19 -4.87
C LYS A 235 16.08 1.92 -5.69
N ASP A 236 17.26 2.15 -5.11
CA ASP A 236 18.56 1.87 -5.72
C ASP A 236 18.79 0.38 -5.99
N HIS A 237 18.28 -0.51 -5.14
CA HIS A 237 18.38 -1.95 -5.32
C HIS A 237 17.60 -2.43 -6.56
N PHE A 238 16.38 -1.91 -6.77
CA PHE A 238 15.62 -2.18 -8.01
C PHE A 238 16.37 -1.68 -9.25
N ARG A 239 16.91 -0.45 -9.24
CA ARG A 239 17.71 0.09 -10.34
C ARG A 239 18.99 -0.72 -10.65
N LYS A 240 19.65 -1.27 -9.62
CA LYS A 240 20.88 -2.07 -9.77
C LYS A 240 20.63 -3.48 -10.27
N ASN A 241 19.62 -4.18 -9.75
CA ASN A 241 19.31 -5.55 -10.20
C ASN A 241 18.87 -5.59 -11.68
N SER A 242 18.23 -4.52 -12.16
CA SER A 242 17.85 -4.38 -13.57
C SER A 242 19.03 -4.13 -14.52
N SER A 243 20.15 -3.61 -14.02
CA SER A 243 21.39 -3.46 -14.80
C SER A 243 22.31 -4.68 -14.75
N SER A 244 22.00 -5.67 -13.90
CA SER A 244 22.74 -6.94 -13.80
C SER A 244 22.01 -8.12 -14.45
N THR A 245 21.82 -8.09 -15.77
CA THR A 245 21.56 -9.30 -16.58
C THR A 245 22.84 -10.14 -16.82
N GLY A 246 23.77 -10.08 -15.86
CA GLY A 246 25.02 -10.85 -15.81
C GLY A 246 25.13 -11.60 -14.48
N VAL A 247 25.16 -12.93 -14.59
CA VAL A 247 25.24 -13.96 -13.53
C VAL A 247 25.95 -13.50 -12.22
N PRO A 248 25.28 -13.54 -11.05
CA PRO A 248 25.96 -13.31 -9.77
C PRO A 248 26.76 -14.55 -9.36
N TYR A 249 28.08 -14.51 -9.59
CA TYR A 249 29.02 -15.39 -8.90
C TYR A 249 29.32 -14.81 -7.51
N SER A 250 28.54 -15.20 -6.50
CA SER A 250 28.91 -14.92 -5.11
C SER A 250 30.08 -15.81 -4.68
N PRO A 251 31.10 -15.28 -3.98
CA PRO A 251 32.18 -16.10 -3.44
C PRO A 251 31.63 -17.01 -2.32
N ALA A 252 32.01 -18.28 -2.36
CA ALA A 252 31.45 -19.30 -1.47
C ALA A 252 31.91 -19.13 -0.02
N ILE A 253 30.96 -19.21 0.92
CA ILE A 253 31.23 -19.71 2.28
C ILE A 253 30.65 -21.12 2.35
N GLN A 254 31.53 -22.10 2.52
CA GLN A 254 31.14 -23.50 2.64
C GLN A 254 30.52 -23.75 4.01
N ASN A 255 29.31 -24.32 4.06
CA ASN A 255 28.90 -25.13 5.19
C ASN A 255 28.12 -26.37 4.73
N LYS A 256 28.24 -27.44 5.51
CA LYS A 256 28.06 -28.82 5.04
C LYS A 256 26.59 -29.22 4.84
N ARG A 257 26.37 -30.05 3.82
CA ARG A 257 25.08 -30.69 3.52
C ARG A 257 24.54 -31.49 4.71
N LYS A 258 23.21 -31.53 4.82
CA LYS A 258 22.48 -32.67 5.36
C LYS A 258 21.27 -32.94 4.44
N ASP A 259 21.29 -34.07 3.74
CA ASP A 259 20.30 -34.39 2.71
C ASP A 259 18.95 -34.81 3.32
N THR A 260 17.84 -34.33 2.75
CA THR A 260 16.50 -34.98 2.80
C THR A 260 15.65 -34.48 1.62
N PRO A 261 14.66 -35.25 1.12
CA PRO A 261 14.24 -35.15 -0.27
C PRO A 261 13.24 -34.01 -0.57
N THR A 262 13.42 -33.42 -1.75
CA THR A 262 12.61 -32.33 -2.31
C THR A 262 11.11 -32.65 -2.43
N LYS A 263 10.25 -31.86 -1.78
CA LYS A 263 8.95 -31.50 -2.35
C LYS A 263 9.16 -30.35 -3.33
N LYS A 264 8.65 -30.48 -4.56
CA LYS A 264 8.70 -29.41 -5.58
C LYS A 264 7.74 -28.27 -5.18
N PRO A 265 8.15 -27.00 -5.23
CA PRO A 265 7.21 -25.89 -5.17
C PRO A 265 6.30 -25.90 -6.39
N ILE A 266 5.02 -25.60 -6.18
CA ILE A 266 4.05 -25.39 -7.26
C ILE A 266 4.35 -24.03 -7.89
N LYS A 267 4.48 -23.97 -9.22
CA LYS A 267 4.64 -22.69 -9.94
C LYS A 267 3.33 -21.88 -9.82
N ARG A 268 3.36 -20.72 -9.13
CA ARG A 268 2.29 -19.71 -9.26
C ARG A 268 2.21 -19.25 -10.74
N PRO A 269 1.02 -18.95 -11.30
CA PRO A 269 0.89 -18.50 -12.68
C PRO A 269 1.40 -17.07 -12.85
N GLY A 270 2.48 -16.88 -13.62
CA GLY A 270 2.92 -15.54 -14.03
C GLY A 270 2.04 -14.99 -15.14
N THR A 271 0.95 -14.30 -14.80
CA THR A 271 -0.04 -13.81 -15.76
C THR A 271 0.46 -12.58 -16.54
N ILE A 272 1.32 -11.75 -15.94
CA ILE A 272 1.76 -10.45 -16.50
C ILE A 272 2.63 -10.62 -17.77
N ARG A 273 3.53 -11.63 -17.83
CA ARG A 273 4.41 -11.84 -19.00
C ARG A 273 3.74 -12.45 -20.24
N LYS A 274 2.46 -12.81 -20.19
CA LYS A 274 1.75 -13.42 -21.34
C LYS A 274 1.10 -12.41 -22.26
N ALA A 275 0.65 -11.25 -21.76
CA ALA A 275 -0.05 -10.25 -22.56
C ALA A 275 0.81 -9.70 -23.72
N GLN A 276 2.03 -9.23 -23.41
CA GLN A 276 2.95 -8.65 -24.42
C GLN A 276 3.50 -9.69 -25.42
N ASN A 277 3.70 -10.95 -25.00
CA ASN A 277 4.31 -11.96 -25.88
C ASN A 277 3.33 -12.65 -26.85
N LEU A 278 2.03 -12.69 -26.53
CA LEU A 278 1.02 -13.28 -27.42
C LEU A 278 0.68 -12.41 -28.64
N LEU A 279 1.00 -11.11 -28.61
CA LEU A 279 0.78 -10.21 -29.76
C LEU A 279 1.89 -10.30 -30.83
N LYS A 280 3.12 -10.71 -30.45
CA LYS A 280 4.27 -10.76 -31.37
C LYS A 280 4.11 -11.76 -32.52
N GLN A 281 3.28 -12.79 -32.39
CA GLN A 281 3.04 -13.77 -33.47
C GLN A 281 2.07 -13.31 -34.56
N TYR A 282 1.26 -12.27 -34.33
CA TYR A 282 0.33 -11.75 -35.34
C TYR A 282 0.84 -10.53 -36.11
N SER A 283 1.96 -9.93 -35.69
CA SER A 283 2.55 -8.75 -36.35
C SER A 283 3.65 -9.06 -37.38
N GLN A 284 4.05 -10.33 -37.57
CA GLN A 284 5.23 -10.69 -38.39
C GLN A 284 4.95 -11.09 -39.85
N HIS A 285 3.69 -11.06 -40.32
CA HIS A 285 3.38 -11.31 -41.72
C HIS A 285 3.01 -10.02 -42.48
N GLY A 286 4.05 -9.40 -43.07
CA GLY A 286 3.94 -8.44 -44.17
C GLY A 286 3.92 -6.97 -43.78
N LEU A 287 5.06 -6.29 -43.94
CA LEU A 287 5.26 -5.25 -44.97
C LEU A 287 6.60 -4.53 -44.75
N ASP A 288 7.61 -4.84 -45.57
CA ASP A 288 8.82 -4.02 -45.70
C ASP A 288 8.51 -2.76 -46.52
N GLY A 289 8.73 -1.56 -45.97
CA GLY A 289 8.70 -0.35 -46.82
C GLY A 289 8.55 1.01 -46.14
N LYS A 290 9.68 1.72 -46.01
CA LYS A 290 9.83 3.19 -45.86
C LYS A 290 9.33 3.85 -44.57
N LYS A 291 10.31 4.39 -43.83
CA LYS A 291 10.17 5.29 -42.69
C LYS A 291 9.36 6.55 -43.02
N GLY A 292 8.20 6.70 -42.39
CA GLY A 292 7.60 7.98 -42.00
C GLY A 292 7.68 8.12 -40.48
N ALA A 293 7.93 9.33 -39.96
CA ALA A 293 8.10 9.52 -38.52
C ALA A 293 6.75 9.67 -37.80
N SER A 294 6.44 8.74 -36.89
CA SER A 294 5.36 8.86 -35.90
C SER A 294 5.75 8.15 -34.58
N ASN A 295 5.18 8.59 -33.46
CA ASN A 295 5.74 8.42 -32.11
C ASN A 295 5.21 7.21 -31.31
N LEU A 296 4.65 6.18 -31.95
CA LEU A 296 4.12 4.98 -31.28
C LEU A 296 4.67 3.66 -31.85
N ILE A 297 5.96 3.62 -32.15
CA ILE A 297 6.69 2.36 -32.28
C ILE A 297 7.07 1.89 -30.86
N PRO A 298 6.80 0.63 -30.46
CA PRO A 298 7.37 0.07 -29.23
C PRO A 298 8.89 0.08 -29.33
N MET A 299 9.55 1.02 -28.67
CA MET A 299 11.00 0.99 -28.50
C MET A 299 11.31 -0.06 -27.46
N GLU A 300 11.54 -1.30 -27.91
CA GLU A 300 12.01 -2.40 -27.05
C GLU A 300 13.22 -1.92 -26.22
N GLY A 301 13.06 -1.91 -24.89
CA GLY A 301 14.02 -1.34 -23.94
C GLY A 301 13.67 0.02 -23.32
N ARG A 302 12.62 0.73 -23.76
CA ARG A 302 12.10 1.93 -23.04
C ARG A 302 11.02 1.54 -22.04
N ASP A 303 10.10 0.66 -22.44
CA ASP A 303 8.97 0.22 -21.60
C ASP A 303 9.47 -0.55 -20.36
N ASP A 304 10.44 -1.45 -20.53
CA ASP A 304 11.06 -2.20 -19.43
C ASP A 304 11.59 -1.29 -18.30
N VAL A 305 12.20 -0.15 -18.66
CA VAL A 305 12.78 0.80 -17.70
C VAL A 305 11.69 1.54 -16.92
N PHE A 306 10.58 1.91 -17.58
CA PHE A 306 9.45 2.53 -16.89
C PHE A 306 8.75 1.55 -15.96
N ASP A 307 8.54 0.29 -16.38
CA ASP A 307 7.97 -0.75 -15.52
C ASP A 307 8.84 -0.97 -14.26
N ILE A 308 10.17 -0.97 -14.38
CA ILE A 308 11.10 -1.03 -13.23
C ILE A 308 10.94 0.17 -12.29
N GLU A 309 10.79 1.39 -12.80
CA GLU A 309 10.63 2.58 -11.95
C GLU A 309 9.26 2.63 -11.25
N ILE A 310 8.21 2.14 -11.92
CA ILE A 310 6.87 1.96 -11.34
C ILE A 310 6.90 0.92 -10.22
N ASP A 311 7.46 -0.27 -10.48
CA ASP A 311 7.61 -1.33 -9.48
C ASP A 311 8.43 -0.87 -8.27
N ALA A 312 9.55 -0.17 -8.51
CA ALA A 312 10.38 0.38 -7.45
C ALA A 312 9.60 1.39 -6.58
N TYR A 313 8.77 2.25 -7.18
CA TYR A 313 7.95 3.22 -6.46
C TYR A 313 6.84 2.53 -5.64
N ILE A 314 6.16 1.52 -6.21
CA ILE A 314 5.16 0.68 -5.53
C ILE A 314 5.76 0.04 -4.27
N HIS A 315 6.94 -0.55 -4.36
CA HIS A 315 7.62 -1.13 -3.20
C HIS A 315 8.07 -0.07 -2.18
N CYS A 316 8.48 1.13 -2.62
CA CYS A 316 8.80 2.25 -1.70
C CYS A 316 7.58 2.73 -0.90
N ILE A 317 6.37 2.70 -1.48
CA ILE A 317 5.12 3.03 -0.79
C ILE A 317 4.85 2.03 0.35
N SER A 318 4.94 0.72 0.09
CA SER A 318 4.76 -0.31 1.12
C SER A 318 5.88 -0.31 2.15
N ALA A 319 7.13 -0.09 1.72
CA ALA A 319 8.28 0.05 2.60
C ALA A 319 8.12 1.20 3.60
N PHE A 320 7.61 2.35 3.16
CA PHE A 320 7.33 3.47 4.05
C PHE A 320 6.35 3.07 5.16
N VAL A 321 5.25 2.37 4.83
CA VAL A 321 4.27 1.90 5.83
C VAL A 321 4.92 0.98 6.85
N LYS A 322 5.58 -0.10 6.41
CA LYS A 322 6.19 -1.11 7.29
C LYS A 322 7.30 -0.51 8.16
N LEU A 323 8.16 0.33 7.58
CA LEU A 323 9.22 0.99 8.33
C LEU A 323 8.67 2.03 9.31
N ALA A 324 7.65 2.80 8.93
CA ALA A 324 7.03 3.78 9.84
C ALA A 324 6.24 3.12 10.99
N GLN A 325 5.61 1.96 10.77
CA GLN A 325 5.05 1.12 11.84
C GLN A 325 6.14 0.73 12.85
N SER A 326 7.27 0.23 12.33
CA SER A 326 8.38 -0.24 13.17
C SER A 326 9.14 0.89 13.88
N GLU A 327 9.30 2.06 13.25
CA GLU A 327 9.80 3.28 13.91
C GLU A 327 8.85 3.77 15.01
N TYR A 328 7.52 3.63 14.83
CA TYR A 328 6.55 3.97 15.86
C TYR A 328 6.66 3.04 17.07
N GLN A 329 6.76 1.72 16.84
CA GLN A 329 6.99 0.72 17.90
C GLN A 329 8.21 1.09 18.75
N LEU A 330 9.39 1.25 18.13
CA LEU A 330 10.64 1.65 18.80
C LEU A 330 10.50 2.98 19.55
N LEU A 331 9.82 3.96 18.94
CA LEU A 331 9.59 5.28 19.53
C LEU A 331 8.71 5.19 20.80
N THR A 332 7.76 4.25 20.89
CA THR A 332 6.91 4.12 22.08
C THR A 332 7.67 3.65 23.33
N GLU A 333 8.78 2.93 23.17
CA GLU A 333 9.62 2.49 24.28
C GLU A 333 10.54 3.61 24.80
N ILE A 334 11.01 4.49 23.91
CA ILE A 334 12.05 5.49 24.23
C ILE A 334 11.45 6.86 24.60
N VAL A 335 10.32 7.23 24.00
CA VAL A 335 9.75 8.59 24.09
C VAL A 335 8.47 8.59 24.96
N PRO A 336 8.33 9.54 25.93
CA PRO A 336 7.14 9.62 26.77
C PRO A 336 5.85 9.87 25.97
N GLU A 337 4.76 9.23 26.39
CA GLU A 337 3.45 9.21 25.72
C GLU A 337 2.99 10.56 25.18
N HIS A 338 3.01 11.62 26.00
CA HIS A 338 2.59 12.97 25.61
C HIS A 338 3.39 13.58 24.44
N HIS A 339 4.61 13.11 24.20
CA HIS A 339 5.49 13.58 23.13
C HIS A 339 5.53 12.65 21.91
N GLN A 340 5.11 11.39 22.05
CA GLN A 340 5.26 10.36 21.01
C GLN A 340 4.72 10.80 19.65
N LYS A 341 3.47 11.29 19.59
CA LYS A 341 2.84 11.70 18.31
C LYS A 341 3.57 12.87 17.63
N LYS A 342 4.03 13.87 18.38
CA LYS A 342 4.78 15.02 17.83
C LYS A 342 6.18 14.62 17.34
N THR A 343 6.86 13.79 18.12
CA THR A 343 8.19 13.26 17.77
C THR A 343 8.12 12.35 16.54
N PHE A 344 7.11 11.48 16.46
CA PHE A 344 6.87 10.62 15.31
C PHE A 344 6.52 11.40 14.04
N ASP A 345 5.61 12.37 14.13
CA ASP A 345 5.25 13.25 13.01
C ASP A 345 6.49 13.96 12.45
N SER A 346 7.39 14.41 13.33
CA SER A 346 8.68 15.02 12.95
C SER A 346 9.68 14.02 12.33
N LEU A 347 9.71 12.78 12.83
CA LEU A 347 10.57 11.69 12.35
C LEU A 347 10.29 11.33 10.89
N ILE A 348 9.01 11.20 10.53
CA ILE A 348 8.63 10.70 9.21
C ILE A 348 8.64 11.75 8.09
N GLN A 349 8.74 13.06 8.40
CA GLN A 349 8.57 14.13 7.40
C GLN A 349 9.49 13.96 6.19
N GLU A 350 10.81 13.86 6.38
CA GLU A 350 11.77 13.82 5.26
C GLU A 350 11.50 12.64 4.32
N SER A 351 11.31 11.45 4.87
CA SER A 351 10.97 10.24 4.10
C SER A 351 9.63 10.35 3.37
N LEU A 352 8.62 10.93 4.01
CA LEU A 352 7.27 11.07 3.43
C LEU A 352 7.26 12.14 2.34
N ASP A 353 7.91 13.29 2.55
CA ASP A 353 8.03 14.34 1.55
C ASP A 353 8.82 13.87 0.32
N ASN A 354 9.90 13.11 0.51
CA ASN A 354 10.63 12.49 -0.59
C ASN A 354 9.78 11.46 -1.37
N LEU A 355 8.96 10.65 -0.68
CA LEU A 355 8.05 9.70 -1.32
C LEU A 355 6.93 10.39 -2.12
N ILE A 356 6.35 11.46 -1.57
CA ILE A 356 5.27 12.22 -2.22
C ILE A 356 5.80 13.02 -3.40
N MET A 357 6.98 13.66 -3.26
CA MET A 357 7.68 14.36 -4.35
C MET A 357 8.00 13.42 -5.52
N GLU A 358 8.37 12.16 -5.26
CA GLU A 358 8.55 11.16 -6.31
C GLU A 358 7.23 10.88 -7.06
N GLY A 359 6.12 10.75 -6.34
CA GLY A 359 4.79 10.59 -6.93
C GLY A 359 4.39 11.79 -7.80
N ASP A 360 4.63 13.01 -7.32
CA ASP A 360 4.37 14.23 -8.09
C ASP A 360 5.30 14.36 -9.31
N ASN A 361 6.53 13.84 -9.24
CA ASN A 361 7.42 13.75 -10.41
C ASN A 361 6.85 12.81 -11.48
N ILE A 362 6.26 11.67 -11.10
CA ILE A 362 5.58 10.75 -12.01
C ILE A 362 4.34 11.42 -12.63
N VAL A 363 3.52 12.11 -11.83
CA VAL A 363 2.37 12.90 -12.33
C VAL A 363 2.84 14.00 -13.30
N SER A 364 3.94 14.68 -13.00
CA SER A 364 4.55 15.71 -13.86
C SER A 364 5.08 15.13 -15.18
N ALA A 365 5.67 13.93 -15.14
CA ALA A 365 6.13 13.21 -16.34
C ALA A 365 4.95 12.80 -17.22
N ALA A 366 3.91 12.18 -16.65
CA ALA A 366 2.68 11.84 -17.37
C ALA A 366 2.02 13.09 -17.98
N ARG A 367 1.89 14.19 -17.23
CA ARG A 367 1.37 15.47 -17.74
C ARG A 367 2.15 15.99 -18.96
N LYS A 368 3.48 15.85 -18.96
CA LYS A 368 4.34 16.26 -20.10
C LYS A 368 4.19 15.33 -21.32
N ALA A 369 3.91 14.04 -21.11
CA ALA A 369 3.64 13.08 -22.18
C ALA A 369 2.28 13.34 -22.83
N ILE A 370 1.23 13.56 -22.03
CA ILE A 370 -0.13 13.92 -22.47
C ILE A 370 -0.11 15.17 -23.37
N ILE A 371 0.64 16.22 -22.99
CA ILE A 371 0.82 17.44 -23.80
C ILE A 371 1.48 17.17 -25.16
N ARG A 372 2.23 16.06 -25.30
CA ARG A 372 2.85 15.61 -26.56
C ARG A 372 1.96 14.65 -27.35
N HIS A 373 0.69 14.50 -26.97
CA HIS A 373 -0.25 13.50 -27.46
C HIS A 373 0.16 12.04 -27.22
N ASP A 374 1.09 11.81 -26.27
CA ASP A 374 1.40 10.47 -25.77
C ASP A 374 0.50 10.14 -24.57
N TYR A 375 -0.71 9.70 -24.92
CA TYR A 375 -1.73 9.30 -23.94
C TYR A 375 -1.42 7.94 -23.28
N SER A 376 -0.49 7.15 -23.84
CA SER A 376 -0.09 5.85 -23.27
C SER A 376 0.51 6.00 -21.88
N ALA A 377 1.13 7.15 -21.59
CA ALA A 377 1.66 7.49 -20.27
C ALA A 377 0.62 7.44 -19.14
N VAL A 378 -0.70 7.54 -19.41
CA VAL A 378 -1.72 7.34 -18.36
C VAL A 378 -1.69 5.93 -17.77
N LEU A 379 -1.27 4.93 -18.56
CA LEU A 379 -1.18 3.54 -18.12
C LEU A 379 -0.17 3.37 -16.98
N THR A 380 0.86 4.23 -16.89
CA THR A 380 1.81 4.26 -15.77
C THR A 380 1.20 4.72 -14.45
N ILE A 381 0.14 5.54 -14.51
CA ILE A 381 -0.56 6.04 -13.31
C ILE A 381 -1.42 4.93 -12.69
N PHE A 382 -2.03 4.04 -13.49
CA PHE A 382 -3.02 3.09 -12.97
C PHE A 382 -2.47 2.08 -11.93
N PRO A 383 -1.31 1.40 -12.13
CA PRO A 383 -0.74 0.52 -11.11
C PRO A 383 -0.46 1.25 -9.79
N ILE A 384 0.12 2.45 -9.89
CA ILE A 384 0.50 3.28 -8.73
C ILE A 384 -0.74 3.76 -7.99
N LEU A 385 -1.74 4.30 -8.71
CA LEU A 385 -2.99 4.77 -8.13
C LEU A 385 -3.80 3.63 -7.47
N LYS A 386 -3.78 2.43 -8.07
CA LYS A 386 -4.34 1.22 -7.47
C LYS A 386 -3.65 0.89 -6.16
N HIS A 387 -2.32 0.85 -6.15
CA HIS A 387 -1.52 0.55 -4.95
C HIS A 387 -1.70 1.58 -3.84
N LEU A 388 -1.64 2.87 -4.16
CA LEU A 388 -1.88 3.96 -3.20
C LEU A 388 -3.27 3.89 -2.56
N LYS A 389 -4.30 3.49 -3.32
CA LYS A 389 -5.66 3.26 -2.79
C LYS A 389 -5.74 2.02 -1.92
N GLN A 390 -5.02 0.94 -2.26
CA GLN A 390 -4.95 -0.28 -1.46
C GLN A 390 -4.22 -0.06 -0.14
N MET A 391 -3.06 0.60 -0.15
CA MET A 391 -2.27 0.92 1.06
C MET A 391 -2.88 2.05 1.92
N LYS A 392 -3.89 2.78 1.42
CA LYS A 392 -4.45 3.94 2.13
C LYS A 392 -4.92 3.65 3.57
N PRO A 393 -5.64 2.55 3.88
CA PRO A 393 -6.08 2.27 5.25
C PRO A 393 -4.91 2.10 6.22
N GLU A 394 -3.84 1.43 5.80
CA GLU A 394 -2.63 1.26 6.61
C GLU A 394 -1.88 2.58 6.78
N PHE A 395 -1.78 3.41 5.72
CA PHE A 395 -1.25 4.77 5.84
C PHE A 395 -2.06 5.62 6.84
N ASP A 396 -3.38 5.59 6.77
CA ASP A 396 -4.25 6.35 7.69
C ASP A 396 -4.10 5.85 9.15
N GLN A 397 -3.87 4.55 9.35
CA GLN A 397 -3.58 3.94 10.65
C GLN A 397 -2.21 4.37 11.20
N VAL A 398 -1.16 4.31 10.38
CA VAL A 398 0.22 4.70 10.77
C VAL A 398 0.29 6.19 11.08
N LEU A 399 -0.36 7.03 10.28
CA LEU A 399 -0.42 8.47 10.48
C LEU A 399 -1.45 8.90 11.55
N GLN A 400 -2.04 7.96 12.30
CA GLN A 400 -3.03 8.27 13.33
C GLN A 400 -2.39 9.09 14.47
N GLY A 401 -2.84 10.35 14.59
CA GLY A 401 -2.39 11.29 15.61
C GLY A 401 -1.31 12.28 15.13
N THR A 402 -0.83 12.19 13.88
CA THR A 402 0.03 13.23 13.29
C THR A 402 -0.78 14.47 12.87
N ALA A 403 -0.09 15.56 12.52
CA ALA A 403 -0.69 16.78 12.01
C ALA A 403 -1.57 16.53 10.78
N ALA A 404 -2.59 17.38 10.60
CA ALA A 404 -3.50 17.31 9.46
C ALA A 404 -2.76 17.47 8.11
N GLY A 405 -1.72 18.32 8.06
CA GLY A 405 -0.85 18.45 6.89
C GLY A 405 -0.22 17.11 6.47
N THR A 406 0.39 16.40 7.41
CA THR A 406 1.00 15.07 7.19
C THR A 406 0.00 14.05 6.66
N LYS A 407 -1.18 13.94 7.30
CA LYS A 407 -2.25 13.01 6.88
C LYS A 407 -2.82 13.31 5.49
N ASN A 408 -2.82 14.58 5.10
CA ASN A 408 -3.36 15.01 3.81
C ASN A 408 -2.39 14.86 2.63
N LYS A 409 -1.09 14.54 2.86
CA LYS A 409 -0.11 14.37 1.77
C LYS A 409 -0.49 13.24 0.81
N LEU A 410 -0.78 12.04 1.33
CA LEU A 410 -1.19 10.90 0.51
C LEU A 410 -2.53 11.13 -0.23
N PRO A 411 -3.63 11.59 0.41
CA PRO A 411 -4.84 11.99 -0.28
C PRO A 411 -4.60 13.04 -1.38
N GLY A 412 -3.76 14.05 -1.13
CA GLY A 412 -3.39 15.06 -2.13
C GLY A 412 -2.73 14.45 -3.36
N LEU A 413 -1.80 13.51 -3.18
CA LEU A 413 -1.16 12.79 -4.28
C LEU A 413 -2.17 11.92 -5.06
N ILE A 414 -3.06 11.21 -4.36
CA ILE A 414 -4.12 10.41 -4.99
C ILE A 414 -5.02 11.30 -5.87
N THR A 415 -5.49 12.44 -5.37
CA THR A 415 -6.27 13.41 -6.15
C THR A 415 -5.47 13.96 -7.35
N SER A 416 -4.18 14.28 -7.16
CA SER A 416 -3.27 14.76 -8.21
C SER A 416 -3.13 13.74 -9.36
N MET A 417 -3.01 12.46 -9.02
CA MET A 417 -3.00 11.33 -9.97
C MET A 417 -4.37 11.16 -10.66
N GLU A 418 -5.47 11.17 -9.91
CA GLU A 418 -6.83 11.00 -10.45
C GLU A 418 -7.20 12.09 -11.45
N THR A 419 -7.02 13.36 -11.09
CA THR A 419 -7.32 14.49 -11.98
C THR A 419 -6.41 14.49 -13.21
N THR A 420 -5.15 14.06 -13.08
CA THR A 420 -4.24 13.98 -14.22
C THR A 420 -4.61 12.82 -15.16
N GLY A 421 -4.97 11.65 -14.62
CA GLY A 421 -5.38 10.51 -15.44
C GLY A 421 -6.76 10.69 -16.08
N ALA A 422 -7.73 11.27 -15.36
CA ALA A 422 -9.04 11.59 -15.92
C ALA A 422 -8.93 12.63 -17.05
N LYS A 423 -8.07 13.64 -16.87
CA LYS A 423 -7.73 14.60 -17.94
C LYS A 423 -7.07 13.92 -19.14
N ALA A 424 -6.19 12.95 -18.93
CA ALA A 424 -5.58 12.17 -20.02
C ALA A 424 -6.64 11.39 -20.83
N LEU A 425 -7.58 10.74 -20.14
CA LEU A 425 -8.68 10.02 -20.77
C LEU A 425 -9.57 10.95 -21.60
N GLU A 426 -9.90 12.13 -21.07
CA GLU A 426 -10.73 13.12 -21.77
C GLU A 426 -10.03 13.71 -23.00
N GLU A 427 -8.77 14.15 -22.85
CA GLU A 427 -7.97 14.67 -23.97
C GLU A 427 -7.72 13.60 -25.05
N PHE A 428 -7.59 12.33 -24.68
CA PHE A 428 -7.52 11.22 -25.66
C PHE A 428 -8.82 11.07 -26.46
N ALA A 429 -9.98 11.16 -25.80
CA ALA A 429 -11.28 11.09 -26.46
C ALA A 429 -11.49 12.29 -27.41
N ASP A 430 -11.03 13.47 -27.03
CA ASP A 430 -11.04 14.66 -27.89
C ASP A 430 -10.01 14.60 -29.02
N ASN A 431 -8.83 14.00 -28.80
CA ASN A 431 -7.86 13.77 -29.88
C ASN A 431 -8.45 12.88 -30.98
N ILE A 432 -9.09 11.77 -30.61
CA ILE A 432 -9.79 10.87 -31.56
C ILE A 432 -10.89 11.61 -32.35
N LYS A 433 -11.62 12.50 -31.68
CA LYS A 433 -12.67 13.31 -32.31
C LYS A 433 -12.11 14.29 -33.34
N ASN A 434 -10.99 14.93 -33.02
CA ASN A 434 -10.39 16.03 -33.79
C ASN A 434 -9.24 15.59 -34.73
N ASP A 435 -8.92 14.30 -34.81
CA ASP A 435 -7.86 13.75 -35.66
C ASP A 435 -8.07 14.17 -37.14
N PRO A 436 -7.04 14.69 -37.83
CA PRO A 436 -7.20 15.38 -39.11
C PRO A 436 -7.67 14.47 -40.25
N ASP A 437 -8.73 14.90 -40.94
CA ASP A 437 -9.33 14.29 -42.13
C ASP A 437 -8.70 14.80 -43.44
N LYS A 438 -7.37 14.88 -43.47
CA LYS A 438 -6.61 15.35 -44.64
C LYS A 438 -6.13 14.18 -45.49
N GLU A 439 -6.16 14.35 -46.82
CA GLU A 439 -5.83 13.32 -47.82
C GLU A 439 -4.48 12.61 -47.58
N TYR A 440 -3.45 13.31 -47.12
CA TYR A 440 -2.14 12.69 -46.83
C TYR A 440 -2.17 11.65 -45.70
N ASN A 441 -3.19 11.70 -44.83
CA ASN A 441 -3.40 10.79 -43.70
C ASN A 441 -4.33 9.61 -44.07
N MET A 442 -4.90 9.62 -45.28
CA MET A 442 -5.90 8.63 -45.70
C MET A 442 -5.25 7.46 -46.45
N PRO A 443 -5.58 6.20 -46.10
CA PRO A 443 -5.06 5.03 -46.81
C PRO A 443 -5.66 4.93 -48.22
N LYS A 444 -4.81 4.94 -49.26
CA LYS A 444 -5.25 4.98 -50.67
C LYS A 444 -6.05 3.75 -51.13
N ASP A 445 -5.90 2.64 -50.42
CA ASP A 445 -6.58 1.37 -50.66
C ASP A 445 -7.89 1.23 -49.83
N GLY A 446 -8.21 2.19 -48.96
CA GLY A 446 -9.35 2.13 -48.06
C GLY A 446 -9.19 1.12 -46.91
N THR A 447 -7.97 0.73 -46.53
CA THR A 447 -7.74 -0.19 -45.40
C THR A 447 -8.11 0.41 -44.03
N VAL A 448 -7.91 -0.36 -42.95
CA VAL A 448 -8.12 0.10 -41.57
C VAL A 448 -7.18 1.28 -41.27
N HIS A 449 -7.73 2.36 -40.71
CA HIS A 449 -6.99 3.57 -40.38
C HIS A 449 -6.18 3.40 -39.08
N GLU A 450 -4.99 3.98 -38.97
CA GLU A 450 -4.11 3.85 -37.79
C GLU A 450 -4.81 4.35 -36.50
N LEU A 451 -5.55 5.46 -36.59
CA LEU A 451 -6.45 5.94 -35.53
C LEU A 451 -7.37 4.85 -34.96
N THR A 452 -7.92 3.96 -35.80
CA THR A 452 -8.81 2.88 -35.38
C THR A 452 -8.06 1.79 -34.63
N SER A 453 -6.88 1.38 -35.11
CA SER A 453 -6.05 0.39 -34.40
C SER A 453 -5.55 0.95 -33.07
N ASN A 454 -5.11 2.21 -33.03
CA ASN A 454 -4.58 2.86 -31.84
C ASN A 454 -5.67 3.09 -30.79
N ALA A 455 -6.87 3.53 -31.21
CA ALA A 455 -8.02 3.68 -30.32
C ALA A 455 -8.43 2.35 -29.68
N ILE A 456 -8.51 1.27 -30.47
CA ILE A 456 -8.85 -0.06 -29.96
C ILE A 456 -7.78 -0.61 -29.03
N LEU A 457 -6.49 -0.46 -29.36
CA LEU A 457 -5.38 -0.92 -28.53
C LEU A 457 -5.41 -0.24 -27.14
N PHE A 458 -5.60 1.08 -27.11
CA PHE A 458 -5.71 1.83 -25.86
C PHE A 458 -6.91 1.38 -25.01
N LEU A 459 -8.08 1.18 -25.63
CA LEU A 459 -9.26 0.66 -24.94
C LEU A 459 -9.04 -0.76 -24.40
N GLN A 460 -8.29 -1.60 -25.10
CA GLN A 460 -7.91 -2.94 -24.63
C GLN A 460 -6.95 -2.86 -23.43
N GLN A 461 -5.95 -1.97 -23.45
CA GLN A 461 -5.05 -1.73 -22.31
C GLN A 461 -5.78 -1.20 -21.07
N LEU A 462 -6.88 -0.46 -21.27
CA LEU A 462 -7.74 0.02 -20.19
C LEU A 462 -8.51 -1.11 -19.47
N LEU A 463 -8.65 -2.30 -20.07
CA LEU A 463 -9.32 -3.45 -19.46
C LEU A 463 -8.59 -3.99 -18.22
N ASP A 464 -7.26 -3.91 -18.19
CA ASP A 464 -6.44 -4.39 -17.07
C ASP A 464 -6.65 -3.52 -15.80
N PHE A 465 -7.21 -2.32 -15.98
CA PHE A 465 -7.39 -1.30 -14.93
C PHE A 465 -8.84 -0.83 -14.77
N GLN A 466 -9.82 -1.66 -15.15
CA GLN A 466 -11.27 -1.32 -15.12
C GLN A 466 -11.72 -0.62 -13.82
N GLU A 467 -11.39 -1.19 -12.66
CA GLU A 467 -11.79 -0.65 -11.36
C GLU A 467 -11.12 0.70 -11.07
N THR A 468 -9.81 0.81 -11.34
CA THR A 468 -9.03 2.02 -11.11
C THR A 468 -9.45 3.16 -12.04
N ALA A 469 -9.64 2.88 -13.33
CA ALA A 469 -10.10 3.84 -14.33
C ALA A 469 -11.56 4.27 -14.06
N GLY A 470 -12.44 3.33 -13.71
CA GLY A 470 -13.82 3.64 -13.33
C GLY A 470 -13.91 4.50 -12.08
N ALA A 471 -13.16 4.17 -11.02
CA ALA A 471 -13.11 4.95 -9.79
C ALA A 471 -12.49 6.35 -10.01
N MET A 472 -11.47 6.45 -10.86
CA MET A 472 -10.86 7.72 -11.25
C MET A 472 -11.85 8.63 -11.99
N LEU A 473 -12.61 8.09 -12.97
CA LEU A 473 -13.69 8.82 -13.63
C LEU A 473 -14.80 9.21 -12.64
N ALA A 474 -15.14 8.32 -11.70
CA ALA A 474 -16.12 8.60 -10.65
C ALA A 474 -15.68 9.71 -9.70
N SER A 475 -14.38 9.80 -9.35
CA SER A 475 -13.85 10.83 -8.45
C SER A 475 -14.11 12.25 -8.97
N GLN A 476 -13.96 12.48 -10.29
CA GLN A 476 -14.17 13.80 -10.89
C GLN A 476 -15.66 14.17 -10.98
N VAL A 477 -16.56 13.19 -11.14
CA VAL A 477 -18.01 13.44 -11.24
C VAL A 477 -18.67 13.55 -9.86
N LEU A 478 -18.25 12.72 -8.90
CA LEU A 478 -18.82 12.67 -7.55
C LEU A 478 -18.19 13.70 -6.61
N GLY A 479 -16.90 14.01 -6.77
CA GLY A 479 -16.16 14.96 -5.93
C GLY A 479 -16.76 16.38 -5.96
N ASP A 480 -17.29 16.80 -7.11
CA ASP A 480 -17.98 18.09 -7.26
C ASP A 480 -19.43 18.07 -6.78
N THR A 481 -20.04 16.90 -6.53
CA THR A 481 -21.51 16.79 -6.40
C THR A 481 -22.02 16.20 -5.07
N TYR A 482 -21.36 15.19 -4.48
CA TYR A 482 -21.90 14.53 -3.27
C TYR A 482 -20.84 13.98 -2.29
N ASN A 483 -20.85 14.53 -1.06
CA ASN A 483 -20.31 13.85 0.13
C ASN A 483 -21.25 12.68 0.51
N ILE A 484 -21.01 11.48 -0.02
CA ILE A 484 -21.80 10.29 0.29
C ILE A 484 -21.37 9.69 1.65
N PRO A 485 -22.29 9.44 2.60
CA PRO A 485 -21.96 8.82 3.89
C PRO A 485 -21.43 7.38 3.76
N LEU A 486 -20.61 6.95 4.72
CA LEU A 486 -20.09 5.58 4.82
C LEU A 486 -21.19 4.59 5.26
N ASP A 487 -21.98 4.10 4.31
CA ASP A 487 -22.83 2.91 4.44
C ASP A 487 -22.21 1.76 3.61
N PRO A 488 -22.10 0.52 4.11
CA PRO A 488 -21.65 -0.63 3.32
C PRO A 488 -22.40 -0.81 1.98
N ARG A 489 -23.67 -0.40 1.88
CA ARG A 489 -24.42 -0.38 0.61
C ARG A 489 -23.86 0.62 -0.39
N ALA A 490 -23.34 1.76 0.06
CA ALA A 490 -22.75 2.78 -0.80
C ALA A 490 -21.50 2.27 -1.54
N SER A 491 -20.77 1.30 -0.98
CA SER A 491 -19.62 0.66 -1.66
C SER A 491 -20.04 -0.07 -2.95
N ILE A 492 -21.12 -0.88 -2.88
CA ILE A 492 -21.66 -1.62 -4.04
C ILE A 492 -22.21 -0.64 -5.09
N TYR A 493 -22.96 0.38 -4.66
CA TYR A 493 -23.44 1.43 -5.57
C TYR A 493 -22.29 2.21 -6.22
N SER A 494 -21.22 2.51 -5.49
CA SER A 494 -20.03 3.20 -6.02
C SER A 494 -19.30 2.38 -7.08
N SER A 495 -19.18 1.06 -6.88
CA SER A 495 -18.60 0.14 -7.87
C SER A 495 -19.45 0.06 -9.15
N GLU A 496 -20.78 -0.04 -9.02
CA GLU A 496 -21.67 -0.06 -10.19
C GLU A 496 -21.65 1.28 -10.96
N VAL A 497 -21.65 2.41 -10.25
CA VAL A 497 -21.49 3.75 -10.85
C VAL A 497 -20.15 3.87 -11.59
N SER A 498 -19.06 3.43 -10.98
CA SER A 498 -17.71 3.42 -11.58
C SER A 498 -17.67 2.59 -12.88
N ARG A 499 -18.28 1.39 -12.87
CA ARG A 499 -18.39 0.53 -14.06
C ARG A 499 -19.25 1.15 -15.17
N ARG A 500 -20.36 1.81 -14.81
CA ARG A 500 -21.23 2.54 -15.75
C ARG A 500 -20.54 3.78 -16.34
N LEU A 501 -19.75 4.52 -15.55
CA LEU A 501 -18.96 5.65 -16.04
C LEU A 501 -17.85 5.20 -17.00
N LEU A 502 -17.13 4.12 -16.69
CA LEU A 502 -16.16 3.53 -17.62
C LEU A 502 -16.83 3.07 -18.92
N SER A 503 -17.97 2.40 -18.85
CA SER A 503 -18.77 2.03 -20.03
C SER A 503 -19.15 3.26 -20.87
N THR A 504 -19.59 4.34 -20.21
CA THR A 504 -19.96 5.61 -20.86
C THR A 504 -18.75 6.25 -21.57
N TYR A 505 -17.58 6.22 -20.93
CA TYR A 505 -16.32 6.68 -21.51
C TYR A 505 -15.91 5.88 -22.74
N ILE A 506 -15.94 4.53 -22.67
CA ILE A 506 -15.63 3.65 -23.80
C ILE A 506 -16.60 3.92 -24.97
N CYS A 507 -17.90 4.04 -24.69
CA CYS A 507 -18.91 4.39 -25.68
C CYS A 507 -18.66 5.79 -26.31
N LYS A 508 -18.22 6.78 -25.52
CA LYS A 508 -17.83 8.11 -26.02
C LYS A 508 -16.63 8.03 -26.96
N VAL A 509 -15.59 7.28 -26.61
CA VAL A 509 -14.41 7.07 -27.47
C VAL A 509 -14.81 6.40 -28.79
N LEU A 510 -15.60 5.33 -28.74
CA LEU A 510 -16.07 4.61 -29.93
C LEU A 510 -16.99 5.48 -30.81
N GLY A 511 -17.86 6.29 -30.20
CA GLY A 511 -18.70 7.25 -30.92
C GLY A 511 -17.91 8.38 -31.58
N ASN A 512 -16.91 8.94 -30.88
CA ASN A 512 -15.99 9.94 -31.44
C ASN A 512 -15.20 9.35 -32.63
N LEU A 513 -14.68 8.13 -32.49
CA LEU A 513 -13.98 7.40 -33.55
C LEU A 513 -14.90 7.19 -34.77
N GLN A 514 -16.13 6.73 -34.55
CA GLN A 514 -17.11 6.54 -35.62
C GLN A 514 -17.42 7.85 -36.36
N LEU A 515 -17.66 8.95 -35.65
CA LEU A 515 -17.93 10.26 -36.24
C LEU A 515 -16.72 10.78 -37.02
N ASN A 516 -15.50 10.60 -36.51
CA ASN A 516 -14.28 11.01 -37.20
C ASN A 516 -14.06 10.18 -38.49
N LEU A 517 -14.28 8.85 -38.44
CA LEU A 517 -14.24 7.96 -39.61
C LEU A 517 -15.27 8.36 -40.68
N LEU A 518 -16.47 8.80 -40.28
CA LEU A 518 -17.51 9.31 -41.19
C LEU A 518 -17.16 10.67 -41.84
N SER A 519 -16.29 11.47 -41.22
CA SER A 519 -15.73 12.67 -41.87
C SER A 519 -14.61 12.26 -42.84
N LYS A 520 -13.66 11.44 -42.37
CA LYS A 520 -12.56 10.88 -43.17
C LYS A 520 -13.02 10.14 -44.43
N SER A 521 -14.11 9.38 -44.38
CA SER A 521 -14.61 8.66 -45.56
C SER A 521 -15.07 9.58 -46.70
N LYS A 522 -15.35 10.86 -46.43
CA LYS A 522 -15.76 11.86 -47.45
C LYS A 522 -14.57 12.43 -48.23
N VAL A 523 -13.34 12.10 -47.85
CA VAL A 523 -12.11 12.54 -48.53
C VAL A 523 -11.90 11.77 -49.84
N TYR A 524 -12.39 10.53 -49.94
CA TYR A 524 -12.34 9.76 -51.18
C TYR A 524 -13.34 10.28 -52.22
N GLU A 525 -12.90 10.40 -53.47
CA GLU A 525 -13.76 10.80 -54.59
C GLU A 525 -14.78 9.71 -54.99
N ASP A 526 -14.42 8.43 -54.86
CA ASP A 526 -15.32 7.30 -55.16
C ASP A 526 -16.12 6.89 -53.91
N PRO A 527 -17.46 7.04 -53.91
CA PRO A 527 -18.30 6.65 -52.77
C PRO A 527 -18.23 5.17 -52.41
N ALA A 528 -17.83 4.30 -53.34
CA ALA A 528 -17.63 2.87 -53.05
C ALA A 528 -16.31 2.61 -52.32
N LEU A 529 -15.26 3.41 -52.55
CA LEU A 529 -14.05 3.38 -51.74
C LEU A 529 -14.33 3.92 -50.33
N SER A 530 -15.11 5.00 -50.21
CA SER A 530 -15.63 5.48 -48.91
C SER A 530 -16.35 4.39 -48.13
N ALA A 531 -17.18 3.59 -48.82
CA ALA A 531 -17.92 2.49 -48.22
C ALA A 531 -17.00 1.32 -47.80
N ILE A 532 -16.03 0.93 -48.62
CA ILE A 532 -15.02 -0.09 -48.25
C ILE A 532 -14.19 0.36 -47.04
N PHE A 533 -13.78 1.63 -46.99
CA PHE A 533 -13.08 2.19 -45.84
C PHE A 533 -13.90 2.12 -44.54
N LEU A 534 -15.17 2.55 -44.58
CA LEU A 534 -16.05 2.45 -43.41
C LEU A 534 -16.32 0.98 -43.03
N HIS A 535 -16.54 0.10 -44.01
CA HIS A 535 -16.70 -1.34 -43.79
C HIS A 535 -15.50 -1.94 -43.05
N ASN A 536 -14.28 -1.71 -43.54
CA ASN A 536 -13.05 -2.22 -42.95
C ASN A 536 -12.88 -1.77 -41.50
N ASN A 537 -13.05 -0.47 -41.23
CA ASN A 537 -12.88 0.08 -39.90
C ASN A 537 -13.99 -0.38 -38.93
N TYR A 538 -15.25 -0.43 -39.36
CA TYR A 538 -16.34 -0.95 -38.52
C TYR A 538 -16.22 -2.44 -38.23
N ASN A 539 -15.82 -3.26 -39.21
CA ASN A 539 -15.55 -4.69 -38.99
C ASN A 539 -14.37 -4.89 -38.03
N TYR A 540 -13.30 -4.09 -38.16
CA TYR A 540 -12.16 -4.14 -37.23
C TYR A 540 -12.57 -3.78 -35.80
N ILE A 541 -13.36 -2.70 -35.61
CA ILE A 541 -13.90 -2.31 -34.30
C ILE A 541 -14.74 -3.46 -33.73
N LEU A 542 -15.73 -3.95 -34.49
CA LEU A 542 -16.63 -5.01 -34.04
C LEU A 542 -15.86 -6.29 -33.65
N LYS A 543 -15.00 -6.82 -34.52
CA LYS A 543 -14.20 -8.02 -34.22
C LYS A 543 -13.22 -7.81 -33.05
N SER A 544 -12.76 -6.59 -32.82
CA SER A 544 -11.90 -6.28 -31.66
C SER A 544 -12.68 -6.18 -30.34
N LEU A 545 -13.92 -5.68 -30.39
CA LEU A 545 -14.85 -5.72 -29.27
C LEU A 545 -15.24 -7.16 -28.93
N GLU A 546 -15.59 -7.98 -29.94
CA GLU A 546 -15.96 -9.40 -29.77
C GLU A 546 -14.82 -10.26 -29.18
N LYS A 547 -13.56 -9.95 -29.52
CA LYS A 547 -12.37 -10.65 -29.02
C LYS A 547 -11.96 -10.30 -27.58
N SER A 548 -12.62 -9.33 -26.94
CA SER A 548 -12.20 -8.79 -25.63
C SER A 548 -13.40 -8.54 -24.72
N GLU A 549 -13.15 -8.24 -23.44
CA GLU A 549 -14.23 -7.89 -22.49
C GLU A 549 -14.86 -6.52 -22.78
N LEU A 550 -14.33 -5.76 -23.74
CA LEU A 550 -14.89 -4.48 -24.18
C LEU A 550 -16.36 -4.60 -24.59
N ILE A 551 -16.77 -5.67 -25.26
CA ILE A 551 -18.19 -5.84 -25.65
C ILE A 551 -19.11 -5.95 -24.42
N GLN A 552 -18.64 -6.59 -23.34
CA GLN A 552 -19.39 -6.72 -22.09
C GLN A 552 -19.47 -5.39 -21.33
N LEU A 553 -18.39 -4.59 -21.34
CA LEU A 553 -18.41 -3.24 -20.77
C LEU A 553 -19.31 -2.30 -21.57
N VAL A 554 -19.20 -2.27 -22.90
CA VAL A 554 -20.06 -1.45 -23.77
C VAL A 554 -21.54 -1.80 -23.56
N ALA A 555 -21.88 -3.09 -23.42
CA ALA A 555 -23.24 -3.55 -23.16
C ALA A 555 -23.85 -3.06 -21.83
N VAL A 556 -23.05 -2.57 -20.87
CA VAL A 556 -23.56 -1.98 -19.61
C VAL A 556 -24.40 -0.72 -19.88
N THR A 557 -24.00 0.11 -20.85
CA THR A 557 -24.75 1.32 -21.24
C THR A 557 -25.43 1.18 -22.60
N GLN A 558 -24.82 0.50 -23.57
CA GLN A 558 -25.30 0.39 -24.94
C GLN A 558 -25.54 -1.07 -25.35
N LYS A 559 -26.66 -1.64 -24.88
CA LYS A 559 -27.04 -3.06 -25.07
C LYS A 559 -27.13 -3.53 -26.53
N THR A 560 -27.34 -2.63 -27.49
CA THR A 560 -27.49 -2.96 -28.92
C THR A 560 -26.24 -2.67 -29.76
N ALA A 561 -25.12 -2.27 -29.15
CA ALA A 561 -23.92 -1.82 -29.87
C ALA A 561 -23.45 -2.82 -30.95
N GLU A 562 -23.37 -4.11 -30.61
CA GLU A 562 -22.99 -5.17 -31.54
C GLU A 562 -23.89 -5.20 -32.79
N ARG A 563 -25.21 -5.18 -32.58
CA ARG A 563 -26.21 -5.18 -33.66
C ARG A 563 -26.07 -3.93 -34.53
N SER A 564 -25.93 -2.76 -33.91
CA SER A 564 -25.76 -1.50 -34.63
C SER A 564 -24.50 -1.50 -35.50
N TYR A 565 -23.37 -2.04 -35.03
CA TYR A 565 -22.18 -2.22 -35.88
C TYR A 565 -22.43 -3.22 -37.02
N ARG A 566 -23.11 -4.35 -36.79
CA ARG A 566 -23.47 -5.29 -37.87
C ARG A 566 -24.36 -4.63 -38.94
N GLU A 567 -25.35 -3.85 -38.53
CA GLU A 567 -26.23 -3.08 -39.43
C GLU A 567 -25.45 -2.05 -40.24
N LEU A 568 -24.50 -1.33 -39.63
CA LEU A 568 -23.64 -0.36 -40.31
C LEU A 568 -22.71 -1.02 -41.33
N ILE A 569 -22.10 -2.16 -40.98
CA ILE A 569 -21.24 -2.95 -41.87
C ILE A 569 -22.02 -3.40 -43.11
N GLU A 570 -23.24 -3.91 -42.92
CA GLU A 570 -24.13 -4.34 -44.01
C GLU A 570 -24.56 -3.15 -44.91
N GLN A 571 -24.89 -2.00 -44.33
CA GLN A 571 -25.17 -0.77 -45.10
C GLN A 571 -23.97 -0.33 -45.96
N GLN A 572 -22.74 -0.52 -45.50
CA GLN A 572 -21.55 -0.22 -46.30
C GLN A 572 -21.36 -1.22 -47.44
N ILE A 573 -21.60 -2.52 -47.20
CA ILE A 573 -21.58 -3.55 -48.26
C ILE A 573 -22.57 -3.20 -49.36
N GLN A 574 -23.81 -2.84 -49.00
CA GLN A 574 -24.85 -2.43 -49.95
C GLN A 574 -24.49 -1.13 -50.70
N THR A 575 -23.79 -0.20 -50.04
CA THR A 575 -23.32 1.04 -50.67
C THR A 575 -22.19 0.76 -51.68
N TYR A 576 -21.24 -0.12 -51.33
CA TYR A 576 -20.21 -0.61 -52.25
C TYR A 576 -20.83 -1.32 -53.47
N GLN A 577 -21.81 -2.22 -53.26
CA GLN A 577 -22.49 -2.96 -54.34
C GLN A 577 -23.14 -2.03 -55.39
N ARG A 578 -23.56 -0.81 -55.03
CA ARG A 578 -24.10 0.17 -55.99
C ARG A 578 -23.09 0.59 -57.06
N SER A 579 -21.78 0.49 -56.82
CA SER A 579 -20.76 0.75 -57.86
C SER A 579 -20.92 -0.15 -59.08
N TRP A 580 -21.39 -1.39 -58.87
CA TRP A 580 -21.59 -2.38 -59.91
C TRP A 580 -22.81 -2.12 -60.79
N LEU A 581 -23.74 -1.24 -60.39
CA LEU A 581 -24.87 -0.83 -61.23
C LEU A 581 -24.39 -0.21 -62.54
N LYS A 582 -23.26 0.52 -62.53
CA LYS A 582 -22.60 1.03 -63.75
C LYS A 582 -22.28 -0.06 -64.77
N VAL A 583 -22.08 -1.30 -64.32
CA VAL A 583 -21.78 -2.47 -65.17
C VAL A 583 -23.04 -3.28 -65.45
N THR A 584 -23.86 -3.56 -64.44
CA THR A 584 -25.05 -4.42 -64.57
C THR A 584 -26.20 -3.74 -65.30
N ASP A 585 -26.35 -2.41 -65.25
CA ASP A 585 -27.44 -1.71 -65.94
C ASP A 585 -27.39 -1.85 -67.47
N TYR A 586 -26.21 -2.10 -68.06
CA TYR A 586 -26.10 -2.39 -69.49
C TYR A 586 -26.79 -3.71 -69.88
N ILE A 587 -26.83 -4.68 -68.97
CA ILE A 587 -27.25 -6.07 -69.22
C ILE A 587 -28.55 -6.46 -68.50
N LEU A 588 -29.04 -5.64 -67.57
CA LEU A 588 -30.26 -5.87 -66.79
C LEU A 588 -31.50 -5.99 -67.69
N GLU A 589 -32.37 -6.97 -67.41
CA GLU A 589 -33.50 -7.32 -68.30
C GLU A 589 -34.43 -6.16 -68.64
N ARG A 590 -34.74 -5.29 -67.67
CA ARG A 590 -35.62 -4.12 -67.87
C ARG A 590 -35.08 -3.15 -68.93
N ASN A 591 -33.77 -3.15 -69.14
CA ASN A 591 -33.10 -2.27 -70.09
C ASN A 591 -32.90 -2.96 -71.45
N LEU A 592 -33.32 -4.22 -71.64
CA LEU A 592 -33.15 -4.97 -72.89
C LEU A 592 -34.34 -4.77 -73.85
N PRO A 593 -34.12 -4.72 -75.18
CA PRO A 593 -35.22 -4.75 -76.12
C PRO A 593 -35.99 -6.08 -76.04
N VAL A 594 -37.32 -6.01 -76.18
CA VAL A 594 -38.17 -7.20 -76.34
C VAL A 594 -38.10 -7.64 -77.80
N PHE A 595 -37.55 -8.83 -78.04
CA PHE A 595 -37.39 -9.41 -79.36
C PHE A 595 -38.45 -10.48 -79.61
N GLN A 596 -39.09 -10.46 -80.78
CA GLN A 596 -39.96 -11.54 -81.21
C GLN A 596 -39.12 -12.70 -81.76
N PRO A 597 -39.25 -13.93 -81.21
CA PRO A 597 -38.52 -15.09 -81.72
C PRO A 597 -38.79 -15.33 -83.21
N GLY A 598 -37.74 -15.60 -83.99
CA GLY A 598 -37.83 -15.95 -85.41
C GLY A 598 -37.80 -14.78 -86.41
N VAL A 599 -37.87 -13.52 -85.96
CA VAL A 599 -37.75 -12.35 -86.86
C VAL A 599 -36.28 -11.94 -87.04
N LYS A 600 -35.86 -11.64 -88.28
CA LYS A 600 -34.50 -11.12 -88.54
C LYS A 600 -34.32 -9.75 -87.87
N LEU A 601 -33.28 -9.61 -87.04
CA LEU A 601 -32.94 -8.34 -86.39
C LEU A 601 -32.77 -7.20 -87.40
N LYS A 602 -33.25 -6.01 -87.03
CA LYS A 602 -33.00 -4.73 -87.71
C LYS A 602 -31.61 -4.19 -87.35
N ASP A 603 -31.04 -3.30 -88.14
CA ASP A 603 -29.71 -2.75 -87.86
C ASP A 603 -29.63 -1.95 -86.55
N LYS A 604 -30.69 -1.22 -86.19
CA LYS A 604 -30.79 -0.54 -84.88
C LYS A 604 -30.74 -1.54 -83.72
N GLU A 605 -31.41 -2.68 -83.85
CA GLU A 605 -31.44 -3.74 -82.83
C GLU A 605 -30.06 -4.42 -82.69
N ARG A 606 -29.42 -4.73 -83.82
CA ARG A 606 -28.04 -5.23 -83.84
C ARG A 606 -27.07 -4.25 -83.17
N GLN A 607 -27.27 -2.95 -83.37
CA GLN A 607 -26.43 -1.90 -82.80
C GLN A 607 -26.62 -1.77 -81.28
N VAL A 608 -27.85 -1.84 -80.78
CA VAL A 608 -28.12 -1.84 -79.32
C VAL A 608 -27.44 -3.03 -78.64
N ILE A 609 -27.52 -4.24 -79.20
CA ILE A 609 -26.84 -5.43 -78.62
C ILE A 609 -25.32 -5.20 -78.54
N LYS A 610 -24.70 -4.68 -79.61
CA LYS A 610 -23.26 -4.33 -79.62
C LYS A 610 -22.90 -3.29 -78.55
N GLU A 611 -23.73 -2.27 -78.38
CA GLU A 611 -23.51 -1.20 -77.39
C GLU A 611 -23.63 -1.73 -75.96
N ARG A 612 -24.54 -2.67 -75.67
CA ARG A 612 -24.65 -3.30 -74.35
C ARG A 612 -23.49 -4.22 -74.02
N PHE A 613 -23.08 -5.08 -74.96
CA PHE A 613 -21.86 -5.89 -74.79
C PHE A 613 -20.63 -5.00 -74.58
N LYS A 614 -20.48 -3.94 -75.38
CA LYS A 614 -19.36 -2.99 -75.23
C LYS A 614 -19.40 -2.28 -73.87
N GLY A 615 -20.53 -1.70 -73.48
CA GLY A 615 -20.67 -0.98 -72.21
C GLY A 615 -20.42 -1.87 -70.99
N PHE A 616 -20.90 -3.11 -71.01
CA PHE A 616 -20.57 -4.11 -69.99
C PHE A 616 -19.07 -4.40 -69.92
N ASN A 617 -18.43 -4.72 -71.06
CA ASN A 617 -17.01 -5.05 -71.09
C ASN A 617 -16.14 -3.88 -70.61
N ASP A 618 -16.35 -2.69 -71.17
CA ASP A 618 -15.57 -1.51 -70.87
C ASP A 618 -15.74 -1.10 -69.39
N GLY A 619 -16.98 -1.16 -68.87
CA GLY A 619 -17.28 -0.89 -67.46
C GLY A 619 -16.74 -1.95 -66.48
N LEU A 620 -16.76 -3.23 -66.86
CA LEU A 620 -16.15 -4.31 -66.07
C LEU A 620 -14.62 -4.16 -66.02
N GLU A 621 -13.99 -3.89 -67.16
CA GLU A 621 -12.55 -3.66 -67.27
C GLU A 621 -12.10 -2.43 -66.45
N GLU A 622 -12.84 -1.32 -66.51
CA GLU A 622 -12.60 -0.11 -65.72
C GLU A 622 -12.77 -0.36 -64.21
N LEU A 623 -13.91 -0.94 -63.80
CA LEU A 623 -14.20 -1.22 -62.40
C LEU A 623 -13.16 -2.17 -61.80
N CYS A 624 -12.85 -3.29 -62.49
CA CYS A 624 -11.82 -4.22 -62.02
C CYS A 624 -10.41 -3.60 -62.01
N LYS A 625 -10.11 -2.63 -62.87
CA LYS A 625 -8.82 -1.90 -62.84
C LYS A 625 -8.72 -0.99 -61.63
N ILE A 626 -9.81 -0.31 -61.25
CA ILE A 626 -9.85 0.59 -60.08
C ILE A 626 -9.85 -0.22 -58.78
N GLN A 627 -10.78 -1.18 -58.63
CA GLN A 627 -11.01 -1.89 -57.36
C GLN A 627 -9.93 -2.93 -57.01
N LYS A 628 -9.03 -3.27 -57.95
CA LYS A 628 -7.83 -4.08 -57.64
C LYS A 628 -6.87 -3.39 -56.67
N ALA A 629 -6.86 -2.06 -56.64
CA ALA A 629 -6.00 -1.29 -55.74
C ALA A 629 -6.61 -1.09 -54.35
N TRP A 630 -7.82 -1.61 -54.09
CA TRP A 630 -8.52 -1.47 -52.81
C TRP A 630 -8.26 -2.69 -51.94
N ALA A 631 -8.29 -2.53 -50.61
CA ALA A 631 -8.02 -3.60 -49.66
C ALA A 631 -9.27 -3.97 -48.84
N ILE A 632 -9.42 -5.26 -48.53
CA ILE A 632 -10.30 -5.76 -47.47
C ILE A 632 -9.46 -6.72 -46.63
N PRO A 633 -8.89 -6.27 -45.49
CA PRO A 633 -7.94 -7.06 -44.71
C PRO A 633 -8.56 -8.32 -44.08
N ASP A 634 -9.84 -8.28 -43.76
CA ASP A 634 -10.55 -9.41 -43.18
C ASP A 634 -10.96 -10.41 -44.27
N MET A 635 -10.27 -11.55 -44.32
CA MET A 635 -10.49 -12.55 -45.38
C MET A 635 -11.95 -13.04 -45.44
N GLU A 636 -12.60 -13.19 -44.29
CA GLU A 636 -13.97 -13.69 -44.21
C GLU A 636 -14.96 -12.68 -44.84
N GLN A 637 -14.82 -11.39 -44.53
CA GLN A 637 -15.61 -10.35 -45.17
C GLN A 637 -15.29 -10.21 -46.66
N ARG A 638 -14.00 -10.24 -47.02
CA ARG A 638 -13.53 -10.15 -48.41
C ARG A 638 -14.15 -11.24 -49.26
N ASP A 639 -14.10 -12.49 -48.80
CA ASP A 639 -14.58 -13.64 -49.57
C ASP A 639 -16.13 -13.65 -49.62
N LYS A 640 -16.81 -13.20 -48.56
CA LYS A 640 -18.28 -12.94 -48.58
C LYS A 640 -18.67 -11.89 -49.61
N ILE A 641 -17.99 -10.74 -49.64
CA ILE A 641 -18.27 -9.64 -50.58
C ILE A 641 -17.98 -10.07 -52.02
N ARG A 642 -16.83 -10.73 -52.27
CA ARG A 642 -16.50 -11.35 -53.57
C ARG A 642 -17.58 -12.33 -54.02
N GLN A 643 -17.99 -13.26 -53.16
CA GLN A 643 -18.96 -14.29 -53.51
C GLN A 643 -20.36 -13.71 -53.80
N ALA A 644 -20.82 -12.74 -53.00
CA ALA A 644 -22.08 -12.04 -53.26
C ALA A 644 -22.04 -11.33 -54.63
N GLN A 645 -20.98 -10.58 -54.91
CA GLN A 645 -20.83 -9.85 -56.16
C GLN A 645 -20.66 -10.78 -57.37
N LYS A 646 -19.89 -11.87 -57.22
CA LYS A 646 -19.72 -12.93 -58.21
C LYS A 646 -21.06 -13.55 -58.58
N THR A 647 -21.91 -13.82 -57.60
CA THR A 647 -23.26 -14.40 -57.82
C THR A 647 -24.13 -13.45 -58.65
N ILE A 648 -24.29 -12.20 -58.19
CA ILE A 648 -25.11 -11.17 -58.86
C ILE A 648 -24.68 -10.95 -60.32
N VAL A 649 -23.37 -10.81 -60.56
CA VAL A 649 -22.85 -10.52 -61.91
C VAL A 649 -22.90 -11.75 -62.81
N LYS A 650 -22.58 -12.95 -62.32
CA LYS A 650 -22.66 -14.18 -63.12
C LYS A 650 -24.09 -14.51 -63.52
N GLU A 651 -25.08 -14.32 -62.64
CA GLU A 651 -26.49 -14.53 -62.97
C GLU A 651 -26.97 -13.52 -64.04
N THR A 652 -26.72 -12.23 -63.81
CA THR A 652 -27.15 -11.17 -64.75
C THR A 652 -26.47 -11.30 -66.12
N TYR A 653 -25.15 -11.55 -66.13
CA TYR A 653 -24.39 -11.71 -67.37
C TYR A 653 -24.71 -13.04 -68.07
N GLY A 654 -24.90 -14.12 -67.32
CA GLY A 654 -25.29 -15.42 -67.87
C GLY A 654 -26.66 -15.37 -68.55
N ALA A 655 -27.66 -14.73 -67.93
CA ALA A 655 -28.96 -14.51 -68.55
C ALA A 655 -28.85 -13.68 -69.86
N PHE A 656 -28.09 -12.59 -69.83
CA PHE A 656 -27.83 -11.74 -70.99
C PHE A 656 -27.10 -12.50 -72.13
N LEU A 657 -26.05 -13.25 -71.80
CA LEU A 657 -25.26 -14.02 -72.76
C LEU A 657 -26.06 -15.16 -73.37
N ASN A 658 -26.85 -15.90 -72.57
CA ASN A 658 -27.75 -16.95 -73.08
C ASN A 658 -28.78 -16.39 -74.06
N ARG A 659 -29.29 -15.17 -73.81
CA ARG A 659 -30.32 -14.51 -74.62
C ARG A 659 -29.79 -13.93 -75.94
N PHE A 660 -28.53 -13.47 -76.00
CA PHE A 660 -27.98 -12.78 -77.17
C PHE A 660 -26.75 -13.41 -77.83
N GLY A 661 -26.03 -14.30 -77.16
CA GLY A 661 -24.79 -14.90 -77.65
C GLY A 661 -24.97 -15.68 -78.96
N ASN A 662 -26.10 -16.39 -79.08
CA ASN A 662 -26.45 -17.17 -80.28
C ASN A 662 -27.20 -16.38 -81.36
N VAL A 663 -27.44 -15.08 -81.14
CA VAL A 663 -28.22 -14.24 -82.07
C VAL A 663 -27.26 -13.58 -83.08
N PRO A 664 -27.53 -13.61 -84.40
CA PRO A 664 -26.61 -13.07 -85.42
C PRO A 664 -26.65 -11.53 -85.49
N PHE A 665 -26.08 -10.86 -84.48
CA PHE A 665 -26.05 -9.39 -84.38
C PHE A 665 -24.80 -8.74 -85.00
N THR A 666 -23.76 -9.53 -85.29
CA THR A 666 -22.47 -9.05 -85.81
C THR A 666 -21.79 -10.11 -86.69
N LYS A 667 -20.88 -9.69 -87.58
CA LYS A 667 -19.99 -10.60 -88.32
C LYS A 667 -18.75 -11.02 -87.52
N ASN A 668 -18.42 -10.28 -86.45
CA ASN A 668 -17.25 -10.52 -85.60
C ASN A 668 -17.72 -10.63 -84.13
N PRO A 669 -18.18 -11.82 -83.67
CA PRO A 669 -18.72 -11.99 -82.31
C PRO A 669 -17.69 -11.72 -81.22
N GLU A 670 -16.46 -12.21 -81.39
CA GLU A 670 -15.32 -12.10 -80.45
C GLU A 670 -14.98 -10.66 -80.05
N LYS A 671 -15.29 -9.67 -80.92
CA LYS A 671 -15.08 -8.25 -80.62
C LYS A 671 -16.02 -7.73 -79.52
N TYR A 672 -17.16 -8.38 -79.30
CA TYR A 672 -18.23 -7.96 -78.38
C TYR A 672 -18.42 -8.96 -77.24
N ILE A 673 -18.36 -10.26 -77.53
CA ILE A 673 -18.38 -11.33 -76.53
C ILE A 673 -16.92 -11.63 -76.14
N LYS A 674 -16.32 -10.75 -75.34
CA LYS A 674 -14.92 -10.87 -74.87
C LYS A 674 -14.75 -11.96 -73.80
N TYR A 675 -15.77 -12.19 -72.97
CA TYR A 675 -15.68 -12.94 -71.73
C TYR A 675 -16.71 -14.07 -71.65
N GLN A 676 -16.32 -15.19 -71.06
CA GLN A 676 -17.24 -16.23 -70.60
C GLN A 676 -17.72 -15.94 -69.18
N VAL A 677 -18.87 -16.50 -68.79
CA VAL A 677 -19.49 -16.27 -67.47
C VAL A 677 -18.53 -16.65 -66.32
N ASP A 678 -17.73 -17.71 -66.49
CA ASP A 678 -16.73 -18.11 -65.49
C ASP A 678 -15.53 -17.15 -65.42
N GLN A 679 -15.07 -16.63 -66.56
CA GLN A 679 -13.98 -15.63 -66.62
C GLN A 679 -14.37 -14.32 -65.91
N VAL A 680 -15.62 -13.87 -66.06
CA VAL A 680 -16.15 -12.73 -65.29
C VAL A 680 -16.11 -13.04 -63.78
N GLY A 681 -16.40 -14.27 -63.38
CA GLY A 681 -16.26 -14.73 -62.00
C GLY A 681 -14.82 -14.68 -61.48
N GLU A 682 -13.86 -15.17 -62.27
CA GLU A 682 -12.42 -15.12 -61.93
C GLU A 682 -11.87 -13.69 -61.85
N MET A 683 -12.43 -12.75 -62.62
CA MET A 683 -12.06 -11.33 -62.54
C MET A 683 -12.50 -10.71 -61.20
N ILE A 684 -13.66 -11.11 -60.68
CA ILE A 684 -14.19 -10.66 -59.38
C ILE A 684 -13.40 -11.26 -58.21
N GLU A 685 -12.97 -12.52 -58.31
CA GLU A 685 -12.14 -13.16 -57.27
C GLU A 685 -10.79 -12.46 -57.06
N LYS A 686 -10.24 -11.83 -58.10
CA LYS A 686 -8.95 -11.11 -58.07
C LYS A 686 -9.06 -9.66 -57.54
N LEU A 687 -10.23 -9.22 -57.08
CA LEU A 687 -10.41 -7.91 -56.44
C LEU A 687 -10.06 -8.01 -54.96
N PHE A 688 -9.44 -7.00 -54.36
CA PHE A 688 -9.04 -6.98 -52.94
C PHE A 688 -7.95 -7.99 -52.52
N ASP A 689 -7.18 -8.54 -53.46
CA ASP A 689 -5.99 -9.34 -53.13
C ASP A 689 -4.81 -8.42 -52.78
N THR A 690 -4.30 -8.53 -51.55
CA THR A 690 -3.13 -7.80 -51.03
C THR A 690 -1.79 -8.30 -51.61
N SER A 691 -1.82 -8.98 -52.74
CA SER A 691 -0.67 -9.62 -53.42
C SER A 691 -0.39 -9.06 -54.81
N ALA A 692 -1.05 -7.96 -55.19
CA ALA A 692 -1.06 -7.37 -56.53
C ALA A 692 -0.32 -6.03 -56.60
#